data_AF-A0AAE4A7G5-F1
#
_entry.id   AF-A0AAE4A7G5-F1
#
_cell.length_a   1.000
_cell.length_b   1.000
_cell.length_c   1.000
_cell.angle_alpha   90.00
_cell.angle_beta   90.00
_cell.angle_gamma   90.00
#
_symmetry.space_group_name_H-M   'P 1'
#
loop_
_entity.id
_entity.type
_entity.pdbx_description
1 polymer ?
#
loop_
_entity_poly.entity_id
_entity_poly.type
_entity_poly.pdbx_seq_one_letter_code
_entity_poly.pdbx_strand_id
1 'polypeptide(L)'
;MRRILLGLVLGLAAAAAGVLPAAASALDVSVTAAPYRAAGDGVTNDRAAIQSAIDAVNAAGGGTVTLPAPNTYLSGNVRLKSNVELIVARGATLKQSQTVAHYDYTPYRDQLIPGDIPWNNTFYRNTPLIYGGYVSNVKVSGAGTIEMTHLPRLEDTVLMDAIGLFQASGFELSGLHLKGGGVPYVGIYFSDSGSMHDMTLNEPYKSTVGGIELISSQRVAIERNVMQNTDGSPGVTDDGIAIGSIHNDPRSTSWWRSDVSEPTKEIVIRNNVINVDCCGGIAFIPWASAVADARDGEVRDITIENNTLITPIGWEPVKCWCDNPWNGPGGSAYTTQESDQSQMTNIRFSGNTYSGSTDGFIRTRISSVFGVPFHPGNPSLNNPDFERTAASSWVTVGRAGQAGAYDAAVGQSGRWYGYIQNYGDGYTALYQGAGLQARTAYRVRARIQTSGDVARIFVLNQCTGETVGAVYVSPTTWTTYDLPFTTTSACSEYRIGIDPGSSTRGWTRIDDVELHGPQIDDGDPRIAWGGSWHEYADAADFFGTHMTASTAGATATVRFFGTAATWRSMAGPNMGLANVWLDGVSRGTIDFYRASYATTGVWSTGTLTRGWHTIRVQAQGAHSSSSAGDYVSLDSVAVSGY
;
A
#
# COMPACT_ATOMS: atom_id res chain seq x y z
N MET A 1 19.73 48.35 29.23
CA MET A 1 20.04 48.18 30.67
C MET A 1 18.89 47.44 31.35
N ARG A 2 19.20 46.56 32.33
CA ARG A 2 18.35 45.59 33.08
C ARG A 2 18.27 44.20 32.41
N ARG A 3 19.22 43.29 32.68
CA ARG A 3 19.53 42.45 33.87
C ARG A 3 18.77 41.11 33.89
N ILE A 4 19.60 40.06 33.84
CA ILE A 4 19.38 38.61 33.90
C ILE A 4 18.79 38.19 35.26
N LEU A 5 17.90 37.19 35.26
CA LEU A 5 17.77 36.21 36.35
C LEU A 5 17.29 34.86 35.80
N LEU A 6 18.20 33.88 35.77
CA LEU A 6 17.90 32.45 35.70
C LEU A 6 17.35 32.01 37.06
N GLY A 7 16.17 31.38 37.06
CA GLY A 7 15.65 30.64 38.22
C GLY A 7 15.89 29.14 38.03
N LEU A 8 16.80 28.58 38.82
CA LEU A 8 16.89 27.14 39.07
C LEU A 8 15.68 26.72 39.91
N VAL A 9 14.94 25.70 39.47
CA VAL A 9 14.06 24.91 40.33
C VAL A 9 14.70 23.53 40.49
N LEU A 10 15.34 23.32 41.65
CA LEU A 10 15.66 21.98 42.16
C LEU A 10 14.37 21.36 42.72
N GLY A 11 13.89 20.28 42.11
CA GLY A 11 12.89 19.38 42.70
C GLY A 11 13.55 18.09 43.13
N LEU A 12 13.46 17.77 44.42
CA LEU A 12 14.02 16.58 45.07
C LEU A 12 13.53 15.28 44.40
N ALA A 13 14.46 14.44 43.96
CA ALA A 13 14.19 13.03 43.72
C ALA A 13 14.12 12.30 45.08
N ALA A 14 12.92 11.97 45.53
CA ALA A 14 12.73 11.03 46.63
C ALA A 14 13.08 9.62 46.13
N ALA A 15 14.21 9.08 46.58
CA ALA A 15 14.57 7.69 46.39
C ALA A 15 13.65 6.81 47.25
N ALA A 16 12.47 6.46 46.72
CA ALA A 16 11.76 5.29 47.19
C ALA A 16 12.59 4.07 46.75
N ALA A 17 13.29 3.44 47.70
CA ALA A 17 13.81 2.09 47.53
C ALA A 17 12.60 1.15 47.39
N GLY A 18 12.01 1.12 46.20
CA GLY A 18 11.12 0.06 45.80
C GLY A 18 11.92 -1.23 45.87
N VAL A 19 11.45 -2.17 46.68
CA VAL A 19 11.83 -3.56 46.54
C VAL A 19 11.53 -3.91 45.08
N LEU A 20 12.57 -4.03 44.25
CA LEU A 20 12.44 -4.60 42.92
C LEU A 20 11.77 -5.98 43.14
N PRO A 21 10.64 -6.28 42.49
CA PRO A 21 10.10 -7.62 42.57
C PRO A 21 11.23 -8.56 42.17
N ALA A 22 11.49 -9.57 43.00
CA ALA A 22 12.45 -10.62 42.70
C ALA A 22 12.21 -11.06 41.25
N ALA A 23 13.27 -11.14 40.44
CA ALA A 23 13.17 -11.62 39.07
C ALA A 23 12.37 -12.93 39.09
N ALA A 24 11.15 -12.91 38.56
CA ALA A 24 10.32 -14.09 38.44
C ALA A 24 11.15 -15.12 37.67
N SER A 25 11.47 -16.24 38.29
CA SER A 25 12.25 -17.29 37.62
C SER A 25 11.39 -17.87 36.51
N ALA A 26 11.87 -17.83 35.27
CA ALA A 26 11.22 -18.52 34.16
C ALA A 26 10.95 -19.98 34.55
N LEU A 27 9.71 -20.43 34.40
CA LEU A 27 9.30 -21.80 34.71
C LEU A 27 9.28 -22.62 33.43
N ASP A 28 10.09 -23.67 33.39
CA ASP A 28 10.15 -24.60 32.26
C ASP A 28 9.51 -25.94 32.63
N VAL A 29 8.51 -26.35 31.85
CA VAL A 29 7.75 -27.56 32.12
C VAL A 29 7.58 -28.43 30.89
N SER A 30 7.53 -29.73 31.10
CA SER A 30 7.04 -30.70 30.11
C SER A 30 5.61 -31.07 30.44
N VAL A 31 4.73 -31.09 29.43
CA VAL A 31 3.31 -31.48 29.61
C VAL A 31 3.15 -32.93 30.08
N THR A 32 4.13 -33.81 29.85
CA THR A 32 4.09 -35.21 30.31
C THR A 32 4.54 -35.38 31.76
N ALA A 33 5.24 -34.38 32.32
CA ALA A 33 5.70 -34.41 33.70
C ALA A 33 4.54 -34.12 34.67
N ALA A 34 4.70 -34.53 35.94
CA ALA A 34 3.79 -34.10 36.99
C ALA A 34 3.88 -32.57 37.18
N PRO A 35 2.77 -31.88 37.44
CA PRO A 35 1.42 -32.42 37.68
C PRO A 35 0.55 -32.61 36.42
N TYR A 36 1.01 -32.18 35.24
CA TYR A 36 0.18 -32.07 34.02
C TYR A 36 -0.18 -33.42 33.39
N ARG A 37 0.79 -34.34 33.31
CA ARG A 37 0.58 -35.75 32.90
C ARG A 37 -0.21 -35.95 31.60
N ALA A 38 0.06 -35.14 30.57
CA ALA A 38 -0.41 -35.41 29.21
C ALA A 38 0.03 -36.82 28.78
N ALA A 39 -0.87 -37.56 28.16
CA ALA A 39 -0.65 -38.93 27.73
C ALA A 39 0.26 -38.99 26.50
N GLY A 40 0.04 -38.12 25.51
CA GLY A 40 0.87 -38.08 24.30
C GLY A 40 0.72 -39.31 23.41
N ASP A 41 -0.39 -40.04 23.51
CA ASP A 41 -0.69 -41.29 22.81
C ASP A 41 -1.45 -41.11 21.49
N GLY A 42 -1.81 -39.86 21.14
CA GLY A 42 -2.57 -39.49 19.96
C GLY A 42 -4.08 -39.79 20.03
N VAL A 43 -4.58 -40.26 21.18
CA VAL A 43 -5.97 -40.68 21.38
C VAL A 43 -6.62 -39.98 22.57
N THR A 44 -5.88 -39.85 23.67
CA THR A 44 -6.31 -39.18 24.89
C THR A 44 -6.39 -37.67 24.66
N ASN A 45 -7.46 -37.02 25.14
CA ASN A 45 -7.59 -35.58 25.07
C ASN A 45 -6.61 -34.89 26.05
N ASP A 46 -5.48 -34.44 25.53
CA ASP A 46 -4.40 -33.80 26.28
C ASP A 46 -4.61 -32.30 26.52
N ARG A 47 -5.71 -31.72 26.02
CA ARG A 47 -5.99 -30.28 26.11
C ARG A 47 -5.86 -29.74 27.53
N ALA A 48 -6.47 -30.41 28.50
CA ALA A 48 -6.48 -29.93 29.88
C ALA A 48 -5.08 -29.93 30.51
N ALA A 49 -4.26 -30.94 30.19
CA ALA A 49 -2.88 -31.03 30.64
C ALA A 49 -2.02 -29.91 30.03
N ILE A 50 -2.15 -29.68 28.72
CA ILE A 50 -1.42 -28.62 28.01
C ILE A 50 -1.84 -27.24 28.54
N GLN A 51 -3.14 -26.97 28.68
CA GLN A 51 -3.64 -25.70 29.17
C GLN A 51 -3.17 -25.44 30.61
N SER A 52 -3.19 -26.46 31.48
CA SER A 52 -2.70 -26.31 32.85
C SER A 52 -1.20 -25.99 32.91
N ALA A 53 -0.39 -26.53 32.00
CA ALA A 53 1.02 -26.18 31.89
C ALA A 53 1.22 -24.71 31.48
N ILE A 54 0.49 -24.25 30.46
CA ILE A 54 0.50 -22.83 30.03
C ILE A 54 0.09 -21.91 31.18
N ASP A 55 -0.97 -22.28 31.90
CA ASP A 55 -1.48 -21.49 33.03
C ASP A 55 -0.45 -21.38 34.16
N ALA A 56 0.25 -22.48 34.48
CA ALA A 56 1.27 -22.51 35.52
C ALA A 56 2.51 -21.69 35.14
N VAL A 57 2.98 -21.80 33.89
CA VAL A 57 4.13 -21.02 33.40
C VAL A 57 3.82 -19.53 33.39
N ASN A 58 2.64 -19.14 32.90
CA ASN A 58 2.23 -17.74 32.97
C ASN A 58 2.10 -17.23 34.41
N ALA A 59 1.50 -18.02 35.32
CA ALA A 59 1.36 -17.66 36.73
C ALA A 59 2.73 -17.51 37.44
N ALA A 60 3.75 -18.23 36.97
CA ALA A 60 5.12 -18.11 37.44
C ALA A 60 5.87 -16.88 36.88
N GLY A 61 5.24 -16.10 36.01
CA GLY A 61 5.82 -14.91 35.38
C GLY A 61 6.35 -15.13 33.96
N GLY A 62 6.27 -16.35 33.44
CA GLY A 62 6.70 -16.72 32.10
C GLY A 62 7.64 -17.92 32.08
N GLY A 63 8.07 -18.31 30.88
CA GLY A 63 8.93 -19.47 30.64
C GLY A 63 8.38 -20.37 29.54
N THR A 64 8.72 -21.65 29.60
CA THR A 64 8.52 -22.57 28.49
C THR A 64 7.62 -23.76 28.85
N VAL A 65 6.66 -24.08 27.97
CA VAL A 65 5.87 -25.30 27.98
C VAL A 65 6.31 -26.17 26.81
N THR A 66 6.83 -27.37 27.10
CA THR A 66 7.31 -28.31 26.07
C THR A 66 6.34 -29.48 25.89
N LEU A 67 6.00 -29.76 24.64
CA LEU A 67 5.41 -31.01 24.16
C LEU A 67 6.56 -31.90 23.67
N PRO A 68 7.07 -32.83 24.50
CA PRO A 68 8.24 -33.61 24.15
C PRO A 68 7.97 -34.67 23.08
N ALA A 69 8.97 -34.89 22.22
CA ALA A 69 9.00 -36.00 21.28
C ALA A 69 9.14 -37.35 22.02
N PRO A 70 8.76 -38.47 21.38
CA PRO A 70 8.19 -38.61 20.04
C PRO A 70 6.64 -38.64 20.04
N ASN A 71 6.01 -37.98 21.01
CA ASN A 71 4.60 -38.18 21.32
C ASN A 71 3.65 -37.42 20.37
N THR A 72 2.42 -37.90 20.29
CA THR A 72 1.32 -37.19 19.61
C THR A 72 0.30 -36.75 20.64
N TYR A 73 0.03 -35.46 20.72
CA TYR A 73 -0.89 -34.86 21.68
C TYR A 73 -2.20 -34.53 20.98
N LEU A 74 -3.27 -35.30 21.22
CA LEU A 74 -4.58 -34.99 20.67
C LEU A 74 -5.24 -33.90 21.52
N SER A 75 -5.59 -32.77 20.92
CA SER A 75 -6.12 -31.63 21.67
C SER A 75 -7.24 -30.92 20.92
N GLY A 76 -8.22 -30.39 21.66
CA GLY A 76 -8.99 -29.23 21.20
C GLY A 76 -8.16 -27.95 21.29
N ASN A 77 -8.80 -26.78 21.23
CA ASN A 77 -8.11 -25.49 21.30
C ASN A 77 -7.37 -25.27 22.63
N VAL A 78 -6.17 -24.69 22.58
CA VAL A 78 -5.43 -24.19 23.75
C VAL A 78 -5.22 -22.69 23.63
N ARG A 79 -5.23 -22.01 24.78
CA ARG A 79 -5.06 -20.56 24.87
C ARG A 79 -3.68 -20.23 25.42
N LEU A 80 -2.86 -19.58 24.61
CA LEU A 80 -1.60 -18.97 25.03
C LEU A 80 -1.87 -17.84 26.03
N LYS A 81 -0.85 -17.55 26.85
CA LYS A 81 -0.84 -16.44 27.81
C LYS A 81 0.48 -15.70 27.69
N SER A 82 0.51 -14.45 28.12
CA SER A 82 1.70 -13.61 28.01
C SER A 82 2.93 -14.24 28.65
N ASN A 83 4.11 -13.98 28.06
CA ASN A 83 5.41 -14.47 28.51
C ASN A 83 5.59 -16.00 28.44
N VAL A 84 4.74 -16.72 27.68
CA VAL A 84 4.83 -18.17 27.50
C VAL A 84 5.38 -18.51 26.12
N GLU A 85 6.35 -19.41 26.09
CA GLU A 85 6.74 -20.16 24.89
C GLU A 85 6.15 -21.56 24.91
N LEU A 86 5.44 -21.94 23.85
CA LEU A 86 4.95 -23.30 23.62
C LEU A 86 5.87 -24.00 22.60
N ILE A 87 6.68 -24.94 23.07
CA ILE A 87 7.59 -25.73 22.23
C ILE A 87 6.91 -27.04 21.83
N VAL A 88 6.63 -27.21 20.54
CA VAL A 88 6.34 -28.52 19.93
C VAL A 88 7.68 -29.10 19.49
N ALA A 89 8.26 -29.99 20.29
CA ALA A 89 9.61 -30.49 20.04
C ALA A 89 9.71 -31.26 18.71
N ARG A 90 10.88 -31.26 18.08
CA ARG A 90 11.15 -32.04 16.86
C ARG A 90 10.78 -33.51 17.05
N GLY A 91 9.83 -33.99 16.25
CA GLY A 91 9.30 -35.35 16.33
C GLY A 91 8.08 -35.51 17.26
N ALA A 92 7.63 -34.44 17.92
CA ALA A 92 6.32 -34.37 18.54
C ALA A 92 5.28 -33.83 17.56
N THR A 93 4.02 -34.21 17.77
CA THR A 93 2.88 -33.70 17.00
C THR A 93 1.80 -33.17 17.94
N LEU A 94 1.37 -31.92 17.76
CA LEU A 94 0.10 -31.44 18.31
C LEU A 94 -0.98 -31.67 17.26
N LYS A 95 -1.94 -32.56 17.55
CA LYS A 95 -2.98 -32.99 16.61
C LYS A 95 -4.33 -32.43 16.98
N GLN A 96 -4.99 -31.78 16.02
CA GLN A 96 -6.33 -31.25 16.17
C GLN A 96 -7.35 -32.40 16.38
N SER A 97 -8.15 -32.28 17.44
CA SER A 97 -9.29 -33.16 17.70
C SER A 97 -10.50 -32.81 16.84
N GLN A 98 -11.20 -33.81 16.31
CA GLN A 98 -12.50 -33.64 15.64
C GLN A 98 -13.70 -33.89 16.58
N THR A 99 -13.44 -34.23 17.84
CA THR A 99 -14.45 -34.39 18.89
C THR A 99 -14.78 -33.04 19.53
N VAL A 100 -16.01 -32.57 19.33
CA VAL A 100 -16.54 -31.29 19.85
C VAL A 100 -16.31 -31.12 21.36
N ALA A 101 -16.51 -32.17 22.15
CA ALA A 101 -16.33 -32.13 23.61
C ALA A 101 -14.87 -31.91 24.06
N HIS A 102 -13.89 -31.98 23.15
CA HIS A 102 -12.48 -31.75 23.50
C HIS A 102 -12.13 -30.25 23.58
N TYR A 103 -12.99 -29.34 23.13
CA TYR A 103 -12.76 -27.89 23.10
C TYR A 103 -13.32 -27.20 24.37
N ASP A 104 -12.86 -25.98 24.73
CA ASP A 104 -13.51 -25.20 25.83
C ASP A 104 -14.79 -24.48 25.41
N TYR A 105 -15.14 -24.56 24.15
CA TYR A 105 -16.37 -24.03 23.60
C TYR A 105 -16.93 -25.06 22.62
N THR A 106 -18.18 -24.89 22.19
CA THR A 106 -18.76 -25.73 21.14
C THR A 106 -18.33 -25.20 19.78
N PRO A 107 -17.43 -25.88 19.04
CA PRO A 107 -17.01 -25.39 17.74
C PRO A 107 -18.03 -25.70 16.66
N TYR A 108 -17.96 -24.94 15.58
CA TYR A 108 -18.75 -25.14 14.36
C TYR A 108 -18.01 -26.04 13.37
N ARG A 109 -18.75 -26.71 12.47
CA ARG A 109 -18.19 -27.54 11.39
C ARG A 109 -18.34 -26.94 9.99
N ASP A 110 -19.07 -25.83 9.90
CA ASP A 110 -19.21 -25.07 8.67
C ASP A 110 -18.44 -23.75 8.79
N GLN A 111 -18.19 -23.10 7.64
CA GLN A 111 -17.56 -21.78 7.56
C GLN A 111 -18.57 -20.65 7.27
N LEU A 112 -19.88 -20.94 7.28
CA LEU A 112 -20.90 -19.97 6.90
C LEU A 112 -21.47 -19.28 8.14
N ILE A 113 -21.49 -17.94 8.15
CA ILE A 113 -22.27 -17.20 9.13
C ILE A 113 -23.74 -17.10 8.66
N PRO A 114 -24.74 -17.44 9.51
CA PRO A 114 -26.14 -17.20 9.20
C PRO A 114 -26.47 -15.71 9.07
N GLY A 115 -27.30 -15.33 8.10
CA GLY A 115 -27.85 -13.97 7.96
C GLY A 115 -27.87 -13.48 6.52
N ASP A 116 -28.33 -12.24 6.31
CA ASP A 116 -28.44 -11.58 5.01
C ASP A 116 -27.11 -10.96 4.54
N ILE A 117 -25.98 -11.46 5.03
CA ILE A 117 -24.65 -11.04 4.61
C ILE A 117 -24.39 -11.71 3.26
N PRO A 118 -24.20 -10.97 2.15
CA PRO A 118 -23.64 -11.56 0.93
C PRO A 118 -22.27 -12.20 1.25
N TRP A 119 -21.68 -13.09 0.42
CA TRP A 119 -20.40 -13.82 0.70
C TRP A 119 -20.11 -14.08 2.19
N ASN A 120 -21.00 -14.83 2.84
CA ASN A 120 -20.97 -15.11 4.28
C ASN A 120 -19.97 -16.20 4.72
N ASN A 121 -18.98 -16.52 3.88
CA ASN A 121 -17.91 -17.45 4.23
C ASN A 121 -16.89 -16.75 5.14
N THR A 122 -16.53 -17.37 6.26
CA THR A 122 -15.63 -16.81 7.28
C THR A 122 -14.73 -17.87 7.91
N PHE A 123 -13.48 -17.49 8.08
CA PHE A 123 -12.45 -18.31 8.72
C PHE A 123 -12.50 -18.20 10.26
N TYR A 124 -13.25 -17.24 10.78
CA TYR A 124 -13.20 -16.81 12.16
C TYR A 124 -14.26 -17.46 13.07
N ARG A 125 -15.05 -18.44 12.59
CA ARG A 125 -16.13 -19.02 13.41
C ARG A 125 -15.63 -19.76 14.64
N ASN A 126 -14.44 -20.35 14.51
CA ASN A 126 -13.82 -21.16 15.54
C ASN A 126 -12.56 -20.47 16.04
N THR A 127 -12.34 -20.53 17.35
CA THR A 127 -11.05 -20.17 17.93
C THR A 127 -9.96 -21.10 17.35
N PRO A 128 -8.78 -20.56 16.97
CA PRO A 128 -7.65 -21.35 16.48
C PRO A 128 -7.26 -22.50 17.43
N LEU A 129 -6.61 -23.54 16.89
CA LEU A 129 -6.10 -24.64 17.71
C LEU A 129 -5.11 -24.12 18.76
N ILE A 130 -4.21 -23.22 18.38
CA ILE A 130 -3.38 -22.43 19.29
C ILE A 130 -3.81 -20.97 19.17
N TYR A 131 -4.50 -20.46 20.18
CA TYR A 131 -5.01 -19.09 20.19
C TYR A 131 -4.30 -18.20 21.20
N GLY A 132 -3.96 -16.97 20.81
CA GLY A 132 -3.47 -15.93 21.72
C GLY A 132 -4.18 -14.59 21.50
N GLY A 133 -5.13 -14.27 22.38
CA GLY A 133 -5.85 -12.99 22.35
C GLY A 133 -5.40 -12.04 23.46
N TYR A 134 -5.11 -10.78 23.13
CA TYR A 134 -4.70 -9.75 24.11
C TYR A 134 -3.46 -10.16 24.93
N VAL A 135 -2.48 -10.78 24.28
CA VAL A 135 -1.28 -11.34 24.90
C VAL A 135 -0.01 -10.57 24.54
N SER A 136 1.06 -10.74 25.31
CA SER A 136 2.37 -10.18 24.96
C SER A 136 3.52 -11.15 25.22
N ASN A 137 4.59 -11.05 24.44
CA ASN A 137 5.79 -11.89 24.55
C ASN A 137 5.46 -13.40 24.48
N VAL A 138 4.78 -13.82 23.42
CA VAL A 138 4.38 -15.23 23.22
C VAL A 138 5.19 -15.90 22.12
N LYS A 139 5.52 -17.18 22.28
CA LYS A 139 6.21 -17.94 21.25
C LYS A 139 5.57 -19.30 20.99
N VAL A 140 5.63 -19.77 19.75
CA VAL A 140 5.34 -21.16 19.39
C VAL A 140 6.49 -21.67 18.52
N SER A 141 7.21 -22.68 18.99
CA SER A 141 8.49 -23.09 18.39
C SER A 141 8.74 -24.61 18.45
N GLY A 142 9.93 -25.07 18.06
CA GLY A 142 10.45 -26.40 18.43
C GLY A 142 10.63 -27.42 17.31
N ALA A 143 10.26 -27.08 16.07
CA ALA A 143 10.39 -27.93 14.89
C ALA A 143 9.62 -29.27 14.90
N GLY A 144 8.60 -29.37 15.74
CA GLY A 144 7.58 -30.39 15.68
C GLY A 144 6.43 -30.03 14.74
N THR A 145 5.44 -30.91 14.68
CA THR A 145 4.31 -30.82 13.76
C THR A 145 3.07 -30.27 14.47
N ILE A 146 2.36 -29.35 13.82
CA ILE A 146 0.96 -29.05 14.14
C ILE A 146 0.12 -29.66 13.01
N GLU A 147 -0.61 -30.72 13.36
CA GLU A 147 -1.44 -31.49 12.42
C GLU A 147 -2.90 -31.08 12.59
N MET A 148 -3.42 -30.39 11.59
CA MET A 148 -4.83 -30.09 11.44
C MET A 148 -5.51 -31.29 10.77
N THR A 149 -6.67 -31.70 11.27
CA THR A 149 -7.30 -32.97 10.90
C THR A 149 -8.48 -32.71 9.98
N HIS A 150 -8.42 -33.20 8.75
CA HIS A 150 -9.57 -33.26 7.84
C HIS A 150 -10.30 -34.59 7.95
N LEU A 151 -11.63 -34.52 8.05
CA LEU A 151 -12.48 -35.70 7.88
C LEU A 151 -12.77 -35.90 6.37
N PRO A 152 -13.20 -37.11 5.95
CA PRO A 152 -13.49 -37.39 4.54
C PRO A 152 -14.50 -36.45 3.90
N ARG A 153 -15.34 -35.81 4.71
CA ARG A 153 -16.31 -34.80 4.28
C ARG A 153 -16.00 -33.49 5.00
N LEU A 154 -15.93 -32.40 4.23
CA LEU A 154 -15.59 -31.09 4.77
C LEU A 154 -16.65 -30.60 5.76
N GLU A 155 -17.94 -30.87 5.49
CA GLU A 155 -19.05 -30.49 6.36
C GLU A 155 -19.05 -31.18 7.73
N ASP A 156 -18.29 -32.28 7.87
CA ASP A 156 -18.10 -32.96 9.14
C ASP A 156 -16.88 -32.41 9.89
N THR A 157 -16.01 -31.62 9.26
CA THR A 157 -14.73 -31.20 9.82
C THR A 157 -14.91 -29.94 10.68
N VAL A 158 -14.34 -29.90 11.88
CA VAL A 158 -14.15 -28.65 12.63
C VAL A 158 -13.05 -27.86 11.92
N LEU A 159 -13.42 -26.75 11.30
CA LEU A 159 -12.52 -25.90 10.50
C LEU A 159 -12.03 -24.72 11.36
N MET A 160 -10.72 -24.58 11.52
CA MET A 160 -10.09 -23.50 12.30
C MET A 160 -8.63 -23.32 11.91
N ASP A 161 -8.08 -22.16 12.24
CA ASP A 161 -6.67 -21.87 12.02
C ASP A 161 -5.82 -22.79 12.92
N ALA A 162 -4.62 -23.12 12.45
CA ALA A 162 -3.67 -23.86 13.29
C ALA A 162 -3.16 -22.95 14.42
N ILE A 163 -2.84 -21.70 14.08
CA ILE A 163 -2.39 -20.68 15.03
C ILE A 163 -3.11 -19.38 14.70
N GLY A 164 -3.68 -18.72 15.71
CA GLY A 164 -4.17 -17.37 15.51
C GLY A 164 -3.94 -16.45 16.70
N LEU A 165 -3.47 -15.25 16.40
CA LEU A 165 -3.16 -14.21 17.36
C LEU A 165 -4.03 -12.98 17.07
N PHE A 166 -4.66 -12.45 18.13
CA PHE A 166 -5.48 -11.25 18.05
C PHE A 166 -5.03 -10.25 19.11
N GLN A 167 -4.69 -9.02 18.71
CA GLN A 167 -4.15 -8.01 19.63
C GLN A 167 -2.98 -8.53 20.47
N ALA A 168 -2.07 -9.24 19.81
CA ALA A 168 -0.82 -9.69 20.42
C ALA A 168 0.29 -8.65 20.22
N SER A 169 1.20 -8.53 21.18
CA SER A 169 2.40 -7.68 21.05
C SER A 169 3.66 -8.45 21.43
N GLY A 170 4.67 -8.50 20.55
CA GLY A 170 5.86 -9.32 20.82
C GLY A 170 5.54 -10.80 20.64
N PHE A 171 5.58 -11.31 19.42
CA PHE A 171 5.34 -12.73 19.14
C PHE A 171 6.37 -13.37 18.20
N GLU A 172 6.58 -14.67 18.35
CA GLU A 172 7.44 -15.48 17.47
C GLU A 172 6.78 -16.81 17.15
N LEU A 173 6.60 -17.12 15.87
CA LEU A 173 6.24 -18.45 15.38
C LEU A 173 7.43 -18.99 14.57
N SER A 174 8.07 -20.07 15.03
CA SER A 174 9.36 -20.47 14.46
C SER A 174 9.60 -21.97 14.32
N GLY A 175 10.14 -22.38 13.17
CA GLY A 175 10.62 -23.73 12.92
C GLY A 175 9.54 -24.80 12.70
N LEU A 176 8.25 -24.46 12.81
CA LEU A 176 7.13 -25.42 12.86
C LEU A 176 6.82 -26.09 11.51
N HIS A 177 6.34 -27.33 11.57
CA HIS A 177 5.73 -28.00 10.42
C HIS A 177 4.20 -28.00 10.55
N LEU A 178 3.51 -27.19 9.75
CA LEU A 178 2.05 -27.10 9.73
C LEU A 178 1.51 -27.97 8.60
N LYS A 179 0.54 -28.84 8.90
CA LYS A 179 0.00 -29.80 7.92
C LYS A 179 -1.52 -29.96 8.02
N GLY A 180 -2.19 -30.02 6.86
CA GLY A 180 -3.61 -30.35 6.73
C GLY A 180 -4.59 -29.25 7.14
N GLY A 181 -4.27 -27.99 6.89
CA GLY A 181 -5.02 -26.81 7.33
C GLY A 181 -6.49 -26.85 6.91
N GLY A 182 -7.40 -26.26 7.70
CA GLY A 182 -8.86 -26.24 7.41
C GLY A 182 -9.42 -24.88 6.97
N VAL A 183 -8.69 -23.82 7.28
CA VAL A 183 -8.83 -22.39 6.95
C VAL A 183 -7.38 -21.86 6.94
N PRO A 184 -7.05 -20.54 6.89
CA PRO A 184 -5.64 -20.13 6.90
C PRO A 184 -4.83 -20.82 8.01
N TYR A 185 -3.62 -21.27 7.71
CA TYR A 185 -2.78 -21.93 8.72
C TYR A 185 -2.48 -21.00 9.89
N VAL A 186 -2.13 -19.75 9.57
CA VAL A 186 -1.75 -18.74 10.55
C VAL A 186 -2.55 -17.47 10.30
N GLY A 187 -3.28 -17.03 11.32
CA GLY A 187 -4.03 -15.78 11.30
C GLY A 187 -3.52 -14.78 12.33
N ILE A 188 -2.94 -13.66 11.89
CA ILE A 188 -2.42 -12.60 12.76
C ILE A 188 -3.22 -11.32 12.53
N TYR A 189 -3.92 -10.87 13.57
CA TYR A 189 -4.89 -9.78 13.45
C TYR A 189 -4.65 -8.71 14.51
N PHE A 190 -4.67 -7.44 14.12
CA PHE A 190 -4.55 -6.30 15.04
C PHE A 190 -3.35 -6.40 15.98
N SER A 191 -2.26 -7.02 15.51
CA SER A 191 -1.13 -7.40 16.33
C SER A 191 0.11 -6.63 15.93
N ASP A 192 1.07 -6.58 16.85
CA ASP A 192 2.24 -5.73 16.71
C ASP A 192 3.54 -6.44 17.10
N SER A 193 4.63 -6.06 16.44
CA SER A 193 5.99 -6.45 16.80
C SER A 193 6.15 -7.97 16.84
N GLY A 194 6.25 -8.62 15.69
CA GLY A 194 6.31 -10.08 15.64
C GLY A 194 7.12 -10.67 14.50
N SER A 195 7.31 -11.98 14.55
CA SER A 195 8.01 -12.70 13.50
C SER A 195 7.46 -14.10 13.28
N MET A 196 7.52 -14.54 12.03
CA MET A 196 7.06 -15.83 11.55
C MET A 196 8.11 -16.40 10.61
N HIS A 197 8.85 -17.41 11.03
CA HIS A 197 10.02 -17.83 10.27
C HIS A 197 10.40 -19.30 10.35
N ASP A 198 11.09 -19.76 9.31
CA ASP A 198 11.62 -21.12 9.20
C ASP A 198 10.53 -22.20 9.33
N MET A 199 9.28 -21.89 8.95
CA MET A 199 8.15 -22.82 8.99
C MET A 199 7.90 -23.48 7.63
N THR A 200 7.29 -24.64 7.65
CA THR A 200 6.77 -25.31 6.45
C THR A 200 5.25 -25.47 6.54
N LEU A 201 4.54 -25.10 5.49
CA LEU A 201 3.09 -25.24 5.37
C LEU A 201 2.77 -26.24 4.25
N ASN A 202 2.05 -27.31 4.60
CA ASN A 202 1.86 -28.47 3.74
C ASN A 202 0.40 -28.92 3.69
N GLU A 203 -0.27 -28.63 2.57
CA GLU A 203 -1.65 -29.00 2.33
C GLU A 203 -1.79 -30.24 1.41
N PRO A 204 -1.89 -31.46 1.97
CA PRO A 204 -2.03 -32.68 1.17
C PRO A 204 -3.48 -32.96 0.72
N TYR A 205 -4.49 -32.29 1.27
CA TYR A 205 -5.90 -32.65 1.07
C TYR A 205 -6.60 -31.81 -0.01
N LYS A 206 -5.93 -30.78 -0.54
CA LYS A 206 -6.45 -29.87 -1.57
C LYS A 206 -7.77 -29.15 -1.20
N SER A 207 -8.04 -28.99 0.09
CA SER A 207 -9.10 -28.11 0.60
C SER A 207 -8.69 -26.65 0.45
N THR A 208 -9.63 -25.70 0.44
CA THR A 208 -9.35 -24.25 0.41
C THR A 208 -8.67 -23.80 1.71
N VAL A 209 -7.37 -23.50 1.63
CA VAL A 209 -6.47 -23.24 2.76
C VAL A 209 -5.50 -22.15 2.36
N GLY A 210 -5.61 -21.00 3.02
CA GLY A 210 -4.61 -19.93 2.94
C GLY A 210 -3.36 -20.27 3.76
N GLY A 211 -2.25 -19.61 3.45
CA GLY A 211 -1.03 -19.74 4.24
C GLY A 211 -1.06 -18.89 5.50
N ILE A 212 -0.57 -17.66 5.37
CA ILE A 212 -0.44 -16.70 6.47
C ILE A 212 -1.29 -15.48 6.15
N GLU A 213 -2.25 -15.16 7.02
CA GLU A 213 -2.95 -13.87 7.01
C GLU A 213 -2.34 -12.93 8.06
N LEU A 214 -2.03 -11.71 7.63
CA LEU A 214 -1.54 -10.62 8.48
C LEU A 214 -2.37 -9.37 8.22
N ILE A 215 -3.38 -9.15 9.05
CA ILE A 215 -4.39 -8.12 8.85
C ILE A 215 -4.35 -7.09 9.97
N SER A 216 -4.47 -5.82 9.58
CA SER A 216 -4.44 -4.65 10.47
C SER A 216 -3.29 -4.69 11.49
N SER A 217 -2.11 -5.16 11.08
CA SER A 217 -0.99 -5.53 11.97
C SER A 217 0.32 -4.82 11.61
N GLN A 218 1.22 -4.65 12.58
CA GLN A 218 2.35 -3.74 12.46
C GLN A 218 3.68 -4.38 12.88
N ARG A 219 4.79 -3.95 12.26
CA ARG A 219 6.16 -4.36 12.65
C ARG A 219 6.35 -5.88 12.66
N VAL A 220 5.96 -6.54 11.56
CA VAL A 220 6.03 -8.01 11.45
C VAL A 220 6.98 -8.45 10.34
N ALA A 221 7.80 -9.45 10.63
CA ALA A 221 8.66 -10.12 9.65
C ALA A 221 8.15 -11.54 9.33
N ILE A 222 7.99 -11.86 8.05
CA ILE A 222 7.63 -13.19 7.53
C ILE A 222 8.79 -13.69 6.68
N GLU A 223 9.57 -14.63 7.21
CA GLU A 223 10.89 -14.96 6.66
C GLU A 223 11.15 -16.45 6.51
N ARG A 224 11.75 -16.88 5.39
CA ARG A 224 12.27 -18.25 5.22
C ARG A 224 11.21 -19.35 5.42
N ASN A 225 9.95 -19.03 5.13
CA ASN A 225 8.88 -20.02 5.16
C ASN A 225 8.77 -20.76 3.82
N VAL A 226 8.33 -22.01 3.85
CA VAL A 226 8.14 -22.85 2.67
C VAL A 226 6.70 -23.35 2.62
N MET A 227 5.92 -22.84 1.69
CA MET A 227 4.55 -23.27 1.41
C MET A 227 4.58 -24.21 0.20
N GLN A 228 5.12 -25.41 0.38
CA GLN A 228 5.26 -26.40 -0.71
C GLN A 228 5.30 -27.82 -0.14
N ASN A 229 4.52 -28.72 -0.71
CA ASN A 229 4.53 -30.15 -0.39
C ASN A 229 5.84 -30.82 -0.79
N THR A 230 6.16 -31.94 -0.13
CA THR A 230 7.41 -32.68 -0.36
C THR A 230 7.54 -33.25 -1.78
N ASP A 231 6.43 -33.42 -2.49
CA ASP A 231 6.38 -33.81 -3.90
C ASP A 231 6.49 -32.62 -4.87
N GLY A 232 6.68 -31.41 -4.35
CA GLY A 232 6.77 -30.17 -5.12
C GLY A 232 5.43 -29.51 -5.43
N SER A 233 4.29 -30.15 -5.09
CA SER A 233 2.96 -29.58 -5.28
C SER A 233 2.70 -28.40 -4.33
N PRO A 234 1.70 -27.55 -4.59
CA PRO A 234 1.36 -26.42 -3.74
C PRO A 234 1.19 -26.81 -2.26
N GLY A 235 1.80 -26.04 -1.35
CA GLY A 235 1.67 -26.28 0.09
C GLY A 235 0.46 -25.61 0.72
N VAL A 236 -0.19 -24.74 -0.04
CA VAL A 236 -1.45 -24.04 0.29
C VAL A 236 -2.26 -23.94 -1.00
N THR A 237 -3.57 -23.77 -0.89
CA THR A 237 -4.47 -23.82 -2.04
C THR A 237 -5.17 -22.51 -2.35
N ASP A 238 -5.17 -21.57 -1.41
CA ASP A 238 -5.66 -20.21 -1.56
C ASP A 238 -4.47 -19.23 -1.50
N ASP A 239 -4.67 -17.98 -1.06
CA ASP A 239 -3.61 -16.99 -0.93
C ASP A 239 -2.47 -17.49 -0.03
N GLY A 240 -1.23 -17.34 -0.50
CA GLY A 240 -0.04 -17.77 0.22
C GLY A 240 0.22 -16.91 1.44
N ILE A 241 0.53 -15.63 1.21
CA ILE A 241 0.59 -14.62 2.27
C ILE A 241 -0.40 -13.52 1.92
N ALA A 242 -1.46 -13.39 2.70
CA ALA A 242 -2.40 -12.28 2.60
C ALA A 242 -2.05 -11.20 3.62
N ILE A 243 -1.89 -9.96 3.15
CA ILE A 243 -1.67 -8.79 3.99
C ILE A 243 -2.71 -7.73 3.68
N GLY A 244 -3.19 -7.02 4.69
CA GLY A 244 -4.27 -6.08 4.45
C GLY A 244 -4.76 -5.37 5.68
N SER A 245 -5.73 -4.51 5.50
CA SER A 245 -6.41 -3.79 6.58
C SER A 245 -7.90 -4.03 6.41
N ILE A 246 -8.60 -4.24 7.52
CA ILE A 246 -10.04 -4.50 7.50
C ILE A 246 -10.73 -3.57 8.51
N HIS A 247 -11.89 -3.04 8.13
CA HIS A 247 -12.74 -2.25 8.99
C HIS A 247 -14.23 -2.57 8.75
N ASN A 248 -14.99 -2.73 9.84
CA ASN A 248 -16.44 -3.00 9.84
C ASN A 248 -16.83 -4.14 8.88
N ASP A 249 -16.06 -5.22 8.87
CA ASP A 249 -16.41 -6.43 8.13
C ASP A 249 -17.53 -7.17 8.89
N PRO A 250 -18.69 -7.40 8.25
CA PRO A 250 -19.86 -8.02 8.88
C PRO A 250 -19.62 -9.48 9.28
N ARG A 251 -18.53 -10.12 8.83
CA ARG A 251 -18.13 -11.48 9.19
C ARG A 251 -17.34 -11.54 10.50
N SER A 252 -17.17 -10.42 11.19
CA SER A 252 -16.59 -10.32 12.54
C SER A 252 -17.20 -11.35 13.48
N THR A 253 -16.37 -12.03 14.28
CA THR A 253 -16.81 -13.04 15.26
C THR A 253 -16.31 -12.72 16.66
N SER A 254 -16.30 -13.70 17.58
CA SER A 254 -15.99 -13.49 18.98
C SER A 254 -14.49 -13.38 19.30
N TRP A 255 -13.60 -13.99 18.49
CA TRP A 255 -12.15 -13.93 18.71
C TRP A 255 -11.43 -12.99 17.73
N TRP A 256 -12.09 -12.64 16.63
CA TRP A 256 -11.63 -11.65 15.66
C TRP A 256 -12.69 -10.57 15.49
N ARG A 257 -12.31 -9.30 15.68
CA ARG A 257 -13.19 -8.14 15.52
C ARG A 257 -12.59 -7.08 14.62
N SER A 258 -13.44 -6.44 13.82
CA SER A 258 -13.06 -5.44 12.80
C SER A 258 -13.71 -4.07 13.01
N ASP A 259 -14.40 -3.87 14.14
CA ASP A 259 -15.00 -2.60 14.54
C ASP A 259 -13.97 -1.57 15.06
N VAL A 260 -12.72 -2.01 15.23
CA VAL A 260 -11.54 -1.17 15.44
C VAL A 260 -10.77 -1.00 14.14
N SER A 261 -10.07 0.12 13.98
CA SER A 261 -9.26 0.41 12.78
C SER A 261 -7.80 0.50 13.17
N GLU A 262 -6.95 -0.29 12.51
CA GLU A 262 -5.50 -0.21 12.64
C GLU A 262 -4.86 -0.45 11.27
N PRO A 263 -3.81 0.31 10.92
CA PRO A 263 -3.15 0.12 9.64
C PRO A 263 -2.34 -1.18 9.64
N THR A 264 -2.13 -1.72 8.44
CA THR A 264 -1.07 -2.71 8.25
C THR A 264 0.20 -2.01 7.81
N LYS A 265 1.25 -2.05 8.63
CA LYS A 265 2.46 -1.30 8.29
C LYS A 265 3.76 -1.85 8.83
N GLU A 266 4.86 -1.45 8.19
CA GLU A 266 6.22 -1.83 8.59
C GLU A 266 6.39 -3.35 8.53
N ILE A 267 6.01 -3.95 7.39
CA ILE A 267 6.02 -5.40 7.19
C ILE A 267 7.17 -5.80 6.29
N VAL A 268 7.85 -6.88 6.64
CA VAL A 268 8.92 -7.47 5.83
C VAL A 268 8.55 -8.91 5.45
N ILE A 269 8.48 -9.21 4.15
CA ILE A 269 8.24 -10.54 3.60
C ILE A 269 9.46 -10.92 2.79
N ARG A 270 10.28 -11.86 3.27
CA ARG A 270 11.52 -12.20 2.57
C ARG A 270 11.97 -13.64 2.60
N ASN A 271 12.68 -14.03 1.55
CA ASN A 271 13.31 -15.35 1.44
C ASN A 271 12.30 -16.50 1.58
N ASN A 272 11.02 -16.29 1.25
CA ASN A 272 10.01 -17.33 1.32
C ASN A 272 9.89 -18.07 -0.03
N VAL A 273 9.50 -19.35 0.03
CA VAL A 273 9.01 -20.11 -1.13
C VAL A 273 7.50 -20.26 -0.98
N ILE A 274 6.75 -19.65 -1.89
CA ILE A 274 5.30 -19.59 -1.82
C ILE A 274 4.74 -20.29 -3.05
N ASN A 275 4.21 -21.50 -2.88
CA ASN A 275 3.62 -22.31 -3.95
C ASN A 275 2.14 -22.58 -3.65
N VAL A 276 1.27 -22.00 -4.47
CA VAL A 276 -0.18 -21.97 -4.26
C VAL A 276 -0.94 -22.70 -5.38
N ASP A 277 -2.11 -23.27 -5.08
CA ASP A 277 -2.96 -23.98 -6.06
C ASP A 277 -3.92 -23.03 -6.81
N CYS A 278 -4.23 -21.86 -6.23
CA CYS A 278 -4.92 -20.75 -6.90
C CYS A 278 -4.43 -19.42 -6.34
N CYS A 279 -5.02 -18.33 -6.82
CA CYS A 279 -5.08 -17.08 -6.06
C CYS A 279 -3.77 -16.30 -6.07
N GLY A 280 -3.44 -15.58 -5.00
CA GLY A 280 -2.24 -14.75 -4.92
C GLY A 280 -1.11 -15.45 -4.18
N GLY A 281 0.10 -15.46 -4.74
CA GLY A 281 1.28 -15.82 -3.95
C GLY A 281 1.42 -14.88 -2.74
N ILE A 282 1.46 -13.57 -3.03
CA ILE A 282 1.22 -12.52 -2.04
C ILE A 282 -0.04 -11.77 -2.44
N ALA A 283 -1.02 -11.71 -1.55
CA ALA A 283 -2.29 -11.04 -1.76
C ALA A 283 -2.42 -9.80 -0.87
N PHE A 284 -2.88 -8.69 -1.46
CA PHE A 284 -3.23 -7.47 -0.73
C PHE A 284 -4.74 -7.37 -0.53
N ILE A 285 -5.18 -7.10 0.71
CA ILE A 285 -6.59 -7.00 1.12
C ILE A 285 -6.83 -5.61 1.75
N PRO A 286 -6.89 -4.52 0.97
CA PRO A 286 -7.03 -3.16 1.47
C PRO A 286 -8.51 -2.79 1.76
N TRP A 287 -9.22 -3.58 2.57
CA TRP A 287 -10.67 -3.43 2.80
C TRP A 287 -11.08 -2.45 3.91
N ALA A 288 -10.14 -1.74 4.54
CA ALA A 288 -10.43 -0.71 5.54
C ALA A 288 -10.72 0.69 4.95
N SER A 289 -11.49 0.79 3.87
CA SER A 289 -11.58 2.04 3.09
C SER A 289 -12.55 3.09 3.63
N ALA A 290 -13.46 2.68 4.52
CA ALA A 290 -14.45 3.55 5.17
C ALA A 290 -14.08 3.93 6.61
N VAL A 291 -12.80 3.88 6.97
CA VAL A 291 -12.30 4.36 8.26
C VAL A 291 -12.47 5.89 8.38
N ALA A 292 -12.67 6.38 9.60
CA ALA A 292 -12.82 7.81 9.86
C ALA A 292 -11.52 8.60 9.59
N ASP A 293 -10.38 8.03 9.98
CA ASP A 293 -9.06 8.51 9.63
C ASP A 293 -8.42 7.55 8.62
N ALA A 294 -8.18 8.00 7.38
CA ALA A 294 -7.66 7.13 6.33
C ALA A 294 -6.31 6.50 6.69
N ARG A 295 -5.54 7.11 7.61
CA ARG A 295 -4.27 6.56 8.12
C ARG A 295 -4.45 5.24 8.85
N ASP A 296 -5.61 5.02 9.46
CA ASP A 296 -5.92 3.81 10.21
C ASP A 296 -6.34 2.65 9.29
N GLY A 297 -6.60 2.93 8.02
CA GLY A 297 -6.91 1.91 7.01
C GLY A 297 -5.74 1.63 6.06
N GLU A 298 -4.62 2.34 6.16
CA GLU A 298 -3.55 2.19 5.17
C GLU A 298 -2.80 0.86 5.28
N VAL A 299 -2.41 0.34 4.11
CA VAL A 299 -1.36 -0.69 4.00
C VAL A 299 -0.07 0.00 3.57
N ARG A 300 0.93 0.12 4.44
CA ARG A 300 2.11 0.93 4.13
C ARG A 300 3.44 0.40 4.62
N ASP A 301 4.53 0.86 4.02
CA ASP A 301 5.89 0.50 4.42
C ASP A 301 6.10 -1.03 4.38
N ILE A 302 5.73 -1.64 3.26
CA ILE A 302 5.82 -3.09 3.04
C ILE A 302 7.06 -3.38 2.19
N THR A 303 7.91 -4.31 2.63
CA THR A 303 9.09 -4.75 1.89
C THR A 303 8.95 -6.22 1.54
N ILE A 304 9.03 -6.55 0.25
CA ILE A 304 8.88 -7.89 -0.31
C ILE A 304 10.16 -8.22 -1.08
N GLU A 305 11.06 -9.00 -0.49
CA GLU A 305 12.39 -9.22 -1.06
C GLU A 305 12.81 -10.70 -1.16
N ASN A 306 13.43 -11.06 -2.27
CA ASN A 306 14.07 -12.38 -2.46
C ASN A 306 13.12 -13.58 -2.25
N ASN A 307 11.84 -13.44 -2.54
CA ASN A 307 10.87 -14.53 -2.47
C ASN A 307 10.78 -15.29 -3.80
N THR A 308 10.42 -16.56 -3.75
CA THR A 308 10.03 -17.36 -4.92
C THR A 308 8.52 -17.54 -4.90
N LEU A 309 7.82 -16.92 -5.84
CA LEU A 309 6.36 -16.90 -5.93
C LEU A 309 5.89 -17.77 -7.10
N ILE A 310 5.29 -18.91 -6.77
CA ILE A 310 4.87 -19.95 -7.70
C ILE A 310 3.33 -20.01 -7.69
N THR A 311 2.74 -19.53 -8.78
CA THR A 311 1.30 -19.59 -9.06
C THR A 311 1.03 -20.35 -10.37
N PRO A 312 -0.13 -21.01 -10.50
CA PRO A 312 -0.53 -21.67 -11.74
C PRO A 312 -0.94 -20.64 -12.82
N ILE A 313 -1.00 -21.10 -14.07
CA ILE A 313 -1.41 -20.28 -15.21
C ILE A 313 -2.80 -19.68 -14.95
N GLY A 314 -2.95 -18.37 -15.20
CA GLY A 314 -4.19 -17.63 -14.96
C GLY A 314 -4.27 -16.96 -13.59
N TRP A 315 -3.30 -17.20 -12.71
CA TRP A 315 -3.19 -16.57 -11.39
C TRP A 315 -1.88 -15.78 -11.25
N GLU A 316 -1.91 -14.80 -10.36
CA GLU A 316 -0.87 -13.78 -10.26
C GLU A 316 0.00 -13.99 -9.02
N PRO A 317 1.33 -14.03 -9.17
CA PRO A 317 2.26 -14.12 -8.04
C PRO A 317 2.08 -13.01 -7.00
N VAL A 318 1.66 -11.82 -7.43
CA VAL A 318 1.28 -10.71 -6.58
C VAL A 318 -0.10 -10.25 -7.01
N LYS A 319 -1.06 -10.30 -6.10
CA LYS A 319 -2.47 -10.02 -6.37
C LYS A 319 -3.01 -8.97 -5.42
N CYS A 320 -4.02 -8.24 -5.86
CA CYS A 320 -4.86 -7.44 -4.97
C CYS A 320 -6.31 -7.91 -5.03
N TRP A 321 -6.90 -8.11 -3.87
CA TRP A 321 -8.35 -8.14 -3.69
C TRP A 321 -8.79 -6.72 -3.31
N CYS A 322 -8.70 -5.80 -4.26
CA CYS A 322 -8.76 -4.37 -3.95
C CYS A 322 -10.17 -3.85 -3.64
N ASP A 323 -11.21 -4.43 -4.27
CA ASP A 323 -12.60 -4.07 -4.03
C ASP A 323 -13.01 -4.44 -2.61
N ASN A 324 -13.52 -3.47 -1.85
CA ASN A 324 -14.08 -3.73 -0.53
C ASN A 324 -15.50 -4.29 -0.69
N PRO A 325 -15.74 -5.58 -0.37
CA PRO A 325 -17.02 -6.21 -0.69
C PRO A 325 -18.22 -5.65 0.10
N TRP A 326 -18.01 -4.83 1.14
CA TRP A 326 -19.04 -4.46 2.10
C TRP A 326 -19.36 -2.97 2.17
N ASN A 327 -18.36 -2.17 2.52
CA ASN A 327 -18.57 -0.80 3.00
C ASN A 327 -17.61 0.16 2.29
N GLY A 328 -17.69 0.23 0.96
CA GLY A 328 -16.98 1.22 0.15
C GLY A 328 -17.68 2.58 0.04
N PRO A 329 -16.99 3.67 -0.38
CA PRO A 329 -17.61 4.94 -0.73
C PRO A 329 -18.63 4.74 -1.88
N GLY A 330 -19.92 4.70 -1.54
CA GLY A 330 -21.00 4.40 -2.49
C GLY A 330 -22.10 3.51 -1.92
N GLY A 331 -21.86 2.83 -0.79
CA GLY A 331 -22.89 2.21 0.05
C GLY A 331 -23.58 0.95 -0.50
N SER A 332 -23.22 0.47 -1.71
CA SER A 332 -23.67 -0.83 -2.22
C SER A 332 -22.57 -1.87 -2.04
N ALA A 333 -22.89 -2.99 -1.41
CA ALA A 333 -22.03 -4.18 -1.37
C ALA A 333 -21.77 -4.69 -2.81
N TYR A 334 -20.55 -5.14 -3.10
CA TYR A 334 -20.10 -5.65 -4.41
C TYR A 334 -20.26 -4.63 -5.54
N THR A 335 -19.43 -3.59 -5.53
CA THR A 335 -19.27 -2.80 -6.74
C THR A 335 -18.15 -3.41 -7.58
N THR A 336 -18.33 -3.59 -8.87
CA THR A 336 -17.19 -3.87 -9.77
C THR A 336 -16.27 -2.66 -9.95
N GLN A 337 -16.43 -1.63 -9.11
CA GLN A 337 -15.66 -0.40 -9.18
C GLN A 337 -14.48 -0.53 -8.22
N GLU A 338 -13.27 -0.53 -8.78
CA GLU A 338 -12.01 -0.40 -8.04
C GLU A 338 -11.84 1.04 -7.46
N SER A 339 -12.88 1.56 -6.80
CA SER A 339 -12.97 2.94 -6.30
C SER A 339 -12.97 3.02 -4.77
N ASP A 340 -12.99 1.88 -4.09
CA ASP A 340 -13.16 1.78 -2.64
C ASP A 340 -12.07 0.99 -1.94
N GLN A 341 -10.88 0.82 -2.54
CA GLN A 341 -9.74 0.28 -1.82
C GLN A 341 -9.17 1.31 -0.83
N SER A 342 -8.68 0.83 0.30
CA SER A 342 -7.83 1.60 1.21
C SER A 342 -6.54 1.99 0.52
N GLN A 343 -5.95 3.09 0.97
CA GLN A 343 -4.70 3.55 0.39
C GLN A 343 -3.57 2.56 0.70
N MET A 344 -2.75 2.27 -0.31
CA MET A 344 -1.49 1.58 -0.11
C MET A 344 -0.33 2.54 -0.36
N THR A 345 0.71 2.52 0.48
CA THR A 345 1.80 3.51 0.41
C THR A 345 3.18 2.88 0.68
N ASN A 346 4.21 3.23 -0.10
CA ASN A 346 5.59 2.79 0.15
C ASN A 346 5.80 1.26 0.13
N ILE A 347 5.37 0.62 -0.96
CA ILE A 347 5.49 -0.84 -1.16
C ILE A 347 6.74 -1.13 -1.99
N ARG A 348 7.66 -1.95 -1.47
CA ARG A 348 8.96 -2.22 -2.09
C ARG A 348 9.09 -3.67 -2.49
N PHE A 349 9.51 -3.92 -3.72
CA PHE A 349 9.88 -5.24 -4.19
C PHE A 349 11.35 -5.24 -4.61
N SER A 350 12.06 -6.34 -4.37
CA SER A 350 13.41 -6.52 -4.92
C SER A 350 13.82 -8.00 -4.93
N GLY A 351 14.54 -8.44 -5.96
CA GLY A 351 15.13 -9.79 -6.00
C GLY A 351 14.15 -10.97 -6.00
N ASN A 352 12.83 -10.73 -6.14
CA ASN A 352 11.83 -11.80 -6.18
C ASN A 352 11.85 -12.54 -7.53
N THR A 353 11.47 -13.82 -7.50
CA THR A 353 11.22 -14.65 -8.67
C THR A 353 9.72 -14.90 -8.82
N TYR A 354 9.18 -14.72 -10.01
CA TYR A 354 7.75 -14.80 -10.32
C TYR A 354 7.51 -15.86 -11.40
N SER A 355 6.62 -16.83 -11.16
CA SER A 355 6.27 -17.85 -12.18
C SER A 355 5.28 -17.37 -13.24
N GLY A 356 4.57 -16.26 -13.00
CA GLY A 356 3.48 -15.75 -13.83
C GLY A 356 3.53 -14.24 -14.04
N SER A 357 2.56 -13.72 -14.81
CA SER A 357 2.40 -12.27 -14.99
C SER A 357 2.04 -11.62 -13.67
N THR A 358 2.51 -10.39 -13.51
CA THR A 358 2.26 -9.57 -12.34
C THR A 358 1.48 -8.30 -12.73
N ASP A 359 0.84 -8.29 -13.90
CA ASP A 359 0.24 -7.09 -14.49
C ASP A 359 -1.09 -6.67 -13.85
N GLY A 360 -1.86 -7.61 -13.31
CA GLY A 360 -3.17 -7.34 -12.69
C GLY A 360 -3.11 -6.92 -11.23
N PHE A 361 -1.91 -6.73 -10.66
CA PHE A 361 -1.78 -5.98 -9.43
C PHE A 361 -2.21 -4.52 -9.65
N ILE A 362 -3.39 -4.18 -9.13
CA ILE A 362 -4.11 -2.92 -9.38
C ILE A 362 -3.29 -1.70 -8.92
N ARG A 363 -3.17 -0.73 -9.82
CA ARG A 363 -2.27 0.43 -9.69
C ARG A 363 -2.95 1.73 -9.32
N THR A 364 -4.27 1.76 -9.24
CA THR A 364 -5.07 2.99 -9.16
C THR A 364 -4.97 3.70 -7.81
N ARG A 365 -4.57 3.06 -6.70
CA ARG A 365 -4.37 3.75 -5.38
C ARG A 365 -3.18 3.26 -4.58
N ILE A 366 -2.06 3.01 -5.26
CA ILE A 366 -0.79 2.71 -4.59
C ILE A 366 0.16 3.89 -4.73
N SER A 367 0.35 4.61 -3.65
CA SER A 367 1.30 5.71 -3.55
C SER A 367 2.71 5.15 -3.35
N SER A 368 3.51 5.18 -4.41
CA SER A 368 4.92 4.74 -4.40
C SER A 368 5.12 3.24 -4.22
N VAL A 369 5.16 2.54 -5.35
CA VAL A 369 5.71 1.17 -5.46
C VAL A 369 7.16 1.25 -5.96
N PHE A 370 8.00 0.31 -5.56
CA PHE A 370 9.42 0.24 -5.95
C PHE A 370 9.83 -1.13 -6.47
N GLY A 371 10.74 -1.15 -7.45
CA GLY A 371 11.58 -2.31 -7.78
C GLY A 371 10.85 -3.46 -8.49
N VAL A 372 9.88 -3.09 -9.30
CA VAL A 372 8.94 -3.98 -9.98
C VAL A 372 8.95 -3.74 -11.48
N PRO A 373 8.65 -4.75 -12.31
CA PRO A 373 8.43 -4.55 -13.74
C PRO A 373 7.06 -3.93 -14.07
N PHE A 374 6.28 -3.50 -13.07
CA PHE A 374 4.90 -3.04 -13.27
C PHE A 374 4.84 -1.81 -14.19
N HIS A 375 3.93 -1.88 -15.17
CA HIS A 375 3.54 -0.79 -16.05
C HIS A 375 2.97 0.42 -15.24
N PRO A 376 2.86 1.64 -15.80
CA PRO A 376 2.69 2.87 -15.01
C PRO A 376 1.56 2.81 -13.96
N GLY A 377 1.92 3.18 -12.73
CA GLY A 377 1.04 3.52 -11.61
C GLY A 377 -0.07 4.53 -11.95
N ASN A 378 -0.97 4.79 -11.01
CA ASN A 378 -1.94 5.89 -11.13
C ASN A 378 -1.24 7.19 -11.58
N PRO A 379 -1.66 7.83 -12.70
CA PRO A 379 -1.13 9.12 -13.12
C PRO A 379 -1.59 10.28 -12.22
N SER A 380 -2.43 10.00 -11.22
CA SER A 380 -3.01 10.98 -10.31
C SER A 380 -2.35 10.91 -8.93
N LEU A 381 -2.20 12.06 -8.30
CA LEU A 381 -1.82 12.17 -6.90
C LEU A 381 -3.06 12.00 -6.01
N ASN A 382 -2.96 11.17 -4.98
CA ASN A 382 -3.96 10.95 -3.95
C ASN A 382 -3.76 11.96 -2.81
N ASN A 383 -4.87 12.51 -2.28
CA ASN A 383 -4.86 13.50 -1.20
C ASN A 383 -3.86 14.66 -1.46
N PRO A 384 -3.86 15.29 -2.67
CA PRO A 384 -2.85 16.29 -3.05
C PRO A 384 -2.92 17.61 -2.27
N ASP A 385 -4.06 17.90 -1.66
CA ASP A 385 -4.38 19.08 -0.85
C ASP A 385 -4.37 18.76 0.66
N PHE A 386 -4.11 17.50 1.04
CA PHE A 386 -4.08 17.01 2.41
C PHE A 386 -5.41 17.09 3.18
N GLU A 387 -6.52 17.51 2.55
CA GLU A 387 -7.78 17.82 3.24
C GLU A 387 -8.62 16.58 3.58
N ARG A 388 -8.30 15.40 3.03
CA ARG A 388 -9.03 14.17 3.35
C ARG A 388 -8.68 13.65 4.75
N THR A 389 -7.39 13.57 5.09
CA THR A 389 -6.84 13.02 6.35
C THR A 389 -5.31 13.10 6.41
N ALA A 390 -4.78 14.18 6.98
CA ALA A 390 -3.35 14.39 7.22
C ALA A 390 -2.45 13.88 6.06
N ALA A 391 -1.34 13.20 6.34
CA ALA A 391 -0.38 12.72 5.34
C ALA A 391 -0.78 11.36 4.73
N SER A 392 -2.05 10.95 4.84
CA SER A 392 -2.52 9.74 4.14
C SER A 392 -2.15 9.85 2.67
N SER A 393 -1.67 8.74 2.09
CA SER A 393 -1.20 8.63 0.70
C SER A 393 0.15 9.28 0.37
N TRP A 394 0.86 9.86 1.35
CA TRP A 394 2.18 10.45 1.15
C TRP A 394 3.26 9.68 1.91
N VAL A 395 4.43 9.52 1.28
CA VAL A 395 5.60 8.87 1.88
C VAL A 395 6.46 9.92 2.57
N THR A 396 6.83 9.67 3.82
CA THR A 396 7.74 10.49 4.61
C THR A 396 9.07 9.78 4.85
N VAL A 397 10.16 10.55 4.81
CA VAL A 397 11.51 10.09 5.19
C VAL A 397 12.09 11.05 6.21
N GLY A 398 12.79 10.51 7.21
CA GLY A 398 13.40 11.31 8.28
C GLY A 398 12.36 11.93 9.21
N ARG A 399 12.60 13.18 9.64
CA ARG A 399 11.68 13.95 10.50
C ARG A 399 10.66 14.79 9.71
N ALA A 400 10.31 14.34 8.51
CA ALA A 400 9.11 14.80 7.82
C ALA A 400 7.89 14.43 8.67
N GLY A 401 7.62 15.22 9.70
CA GLY A 401 6.47 15.02 10.54
C GLY A 401 5.21 15.41 9.77
N GLN A 402 4.16 14.65 10.02
CA GLN A 402 2.73 14.90 9.80
C GLN A 402 2.31 16.05 8.89
N ALA A 403 1.46 15.79 7.89
CA ALA A 403 0.69 16.87 7.31
C ALA A 403 -0.34 17.40 8.33
N GLY A 404 -0.44 18.72 8.48
CA GLY A 404 -1.51 19.37 9.23
C GLY A 404 -1.21 20.79 9.68
N ALA A 405 -2.14 21.70 9.40
CA ALA A 405 -2.36 22.86 10.26
C ALA A 405 -3.48 22.53 11.24
N TYR A 406 -3.10 22.22 12.47
CA TYR A 406 -3.71 22.95 13.56
C TYR A 406 -2.59 23.58 14.37
N ASP A 407 -2.22 24.79 13.96
CA ASP A 407 -1.57 25.73 14.87
C ASP A 407 -2.36 27.04 14.76
N ALA A 408 -2.98 27.45 15.86
CA ALA A 408 -3.67 28.73 15.98
C ALA A 408 -2.73 29.93 15.72
N ALA A 409 -1.41 29.72 15.61
CA ALA A 409 -0.43 30.79 15.53
C ALA A 409 0.03 31.20 14.12
N VAL A 410 -0.02 30.38 13.04
CA VAL A 410 0.58 30.81 11.74
C VAL A 410 -0.05 30.23 10.46
N GLY A 411 -0.76 31.09 9.71
CA GLY A 411 -0.66 31.17 8.24
C GLY A 411 -1.69 30.42 7.37
N GLN A 412 -2.37 29.39 7.87
CA GLN A 412 -3.55 28.78 7.23
C GLN A 412 -4.47 28.15 8.28
N SER A 413 -5.34 28.96 8.90
CA SER A 413 -6.30 28.47 9.90
C SER A 413 -7.32 27.54 9.23
N GLY A 414 -7.37 26.28 9.68
CA GLY A 414 -8.41 25.32 9.27
C GLY A 414 -8.16 24.53 7.98
N ARG A 415 -6.90 24.43 7.50
CA ARG A 415 -6.50 23.61 6.35
C ARG A 415 -5.36 22.65 6.71
N TRP A 416 -5.25 21.52 6.03
CA TRP A 416 -4.12 20.59 6.17
C TRP A 416 -3.03 20.89 5.11
N TYR A 417 -1.77 20.59 5.41
CA TYR A 417 -0.66 20.72 4.45
C TYR A 417 0.48 19.77 4.81
N GLY A 418 1.26 19.31 3.85
CA GLY A 418 2.46 18.52 4.08
C GLY A 418 3.63 19.37 4.59
N TYR A 419 4.50 18.82 5.45
CA TYR A 419 5.72 19.52 5.87
C TYR A 419 6.95 18.62 6.03
N ILE A 420 8.12 19.25 5.91
CA ILE A 420 9.43 18.70 6.28
C ILE A 420 10.21 19.73 7.12
N GLN A 421 11.02 19.28 8.07
CA GLN A 421 11.83 20.14 8.95
C GLN A 421 13.14 19.45 9.38
N ASN A 422 13.96 20.16 10.17
CA ASN A 422 15.17 19.64 10.82
C ASN A 422 16.18 19.05 9.82
N TYR A 423 16.49 19.78 8.76
CA TYR A 423 17.32 19.28 7.65
C TYR A 423 18.75 18.88 8.07
N GLY A 424 19.20 19.31 9.25
CA GLY A 424 20.52 18.97 9.80
C GLY A 424 20.60 17.57 10.39
N ASP A 425 19.46 16.91 10.60
CA ASP A 425 19.38 15.56 11.20
C ASP A 425 19.57 14.44 10.15
N GLY A 426 19.80 14.79 8.88
CA GLY A 426 19.93 13.88 7.75
C GLY A 426 18.91 14.17 6.64
N TYR A 427 18.86 13.29 5.63
CA TYR A 427 17.92 13.43 4.52
C TYR A 427 16.47 13.32 5.01
N THR A 428 15.66 14.32 4.70
CA THR A 428 14.22 14.35 4.97
C THR A 428 13.49 14.61 3.66
N ALA A 429 12.33 14.01 3.47
CA ALA A 429 11.54 14.24 2.27
C ALA A 429 10.07 13.90 2.52
N LEU A 430 9.20 14.56 1.75
CA LEU A 430 7.79 14.23 1.64
C LEU A 430 7.47 14.10 0.16
N TYR A 431 6.99 12.93 -0.27
CA TYR A 431 6.71 12.68 -1.67
C TYR A 431 5.59 11.67 -1.87
N GLN A 432 5.05 11.66 -3.08
CA GLN A 432 4.14 10.61 -3.55
C GLN A 432 4.70 9.98 -4.81
N GLY A 433 4.46 8.69 -4.98
CA GLY A 433 4.79 7.99 -6.22
C GLY A 433 3.70 8.22 -7.27
N ALA A 434 4.10 8.47 -8.51
CA ALA A 434 3.19 8.60 -9.65
C ALA A 434 3.67 7.74 -10.82
N GLY A 435 2.73 7.09 -11.49
CA GLY A 435 2.98 6.34 -12.71
C GLY A 435 2.84 7.21 -13.94
N LEU A 436 3.95 7.50 -14.62
CA LEU A 436 3.99 8.41 -15.75
C LEU A 436 4.44 7.71 -17.03
N GLN A 437 3.87 8.11 -18.16
CA GLN A 437 4.25 7.60 -19.47
C GLN A 437 5.70 7.98 -19.77
N ALA A 438 6.48 7.09 -20.39
CA ALA A 438 7.84 7.38 -20.82
C ALA A 438 7.90 8.48 -21.90
N ARG A 439 8.99 9.25 -21.93
CA ARG A 439 9.27 10.29 -22.95
C ARG A 439 8.11 11.26 -23.18
N THR A 440 7.48 11.69 -22.10
CA THR A 440 6.26 12.49 -22.16
C THR A 440 6.38 13.68 -21.22
N ALA A 441 5.89 14.84 -21.67
CA ALA A 441 5.98 16.07 -20.92
C ALA A 441 4.81 16.20 -19.92
N TYR A 442 5.15 16.68 -18.73
CA TYR A 442 4.24 16.90 -17.61
C TYR A 442 4.64 18.19 -16.88
N ARG A 443 3.76 18.65 -15.99
CA ARG A 443 4.05 19.77 -15.09
C ARG A 443 3.51 19.49 -13.70
N VAL A 444 4.36 19.61 -12.70
CA VAL A 444 3.93 19.67 -11.29
C VAL A 444 3.67 21.12 -10.93
N ARG A 445 2.52 21.41 -10.35
CA ARG A 445 2.22 22.70 -9.74
C ARG A 445 1.99 22.48 -8.26
N ALA A 446 2.60 23.30 -7.41
CA ALA A 446 2.43 23.16 -5.95
C ALA A 446 2.54 24.51 -5.26
N ARG A 447 1.80 24.69 -4.17
CA ARG A 447 1.98 25.82 -3.26
C ARG A 447 3.04 25.46 -2.23
N ILE A 448 4.05 26.31 -2.10
CA ILE A 448 5.18 26.12 -1.18
C ILE A 448 5.29 27.29 -0.21
N GLN A 449 5.63 26.96 1.03
CA GLN A 449 6.11 27.93 2.03
C GLN A 449 7.34 27.33 2.72
N THR A 450 8.35 28.16 2.99
CA THR A 450 9.59 27.76 3.65
C THR A 450 9.88 28.69 4.83
N SER A 451 10.83 28.26 5.66
CA SER A 451 11.48 29.10 6.68
C SER A 451 12.29 30.29 6.14
N GLY A 452 12.47 30.40 4.82
CA GLY A 452 13.44 31.30 4.17
C GLY A 452 14.76 30.60 3.83
N ASP A 453 15.01 29.41 4.38
CA ASP A 453 16.05 28.51 3.89
C ASP A 453 15.62 27.81 2.59
N VAL A 454 16.59 27.37 1.79
CA VAL A 454 16.37 26.68 0.52
C VAL A 454 15.70 25.33 0.76
N ALA A 455 14.75 25.02 -0.11
CA ALA A 455 14.21 23.68 -0.33
C ALA A 455 14.07 23.42 -1.82
N ARG A 456 13.67 22.20 -2.17
CA ARG A 456 13.54 21.78 -3.56
C ARG A 456 12.22 21.05 -3.75
N ILE A 457 11.46 21.47 -4.75
CA ILE A 457 10.42 20.63 -5.35
C ILE A 457 11.13 19.75 -6.37
N PHE A 458 10.90 18.44 -6.34
CA PHE A 458 11.60 17.50 -7.19
C PHE A 458 10.64 16.52 -7.90
N VAL A 459 11.11 16.05 -9.06
CA VAL A 459 10.60 14.88 -9.75
C VAL A 459 11.76 13.93 -10.00
N LEU A 460 11.70 12.74 -9.41
CA LEU A 460 12.78 11.75 -9.43
C LEU A 460 12.30 10.46 -10.10
N ASN A 461 13.02 9.98 -11.10
CA ASN A 461 12.79 8.65 -11.67
C ASN A 461 13.27 7.59 -10.68
N GLN A 462 12.37 6.72 -10.22
CA GLN A 462 12.67 5.80 -9.13
C GLN A 462 13.66 4.71 -9.50
N CYS A 463 13.70 4.32 -10.78
CA CYS A 463 14.52 3.22 -11.24
C CYS A 463 15.97 3.65 -11.47
N THR A 464 16.19 4.89 -11.92
CA THR A 464 17.55 5.41 -12.14
C THR A 464 18.08 6.22 -10.96
N GLY A 465 17.21 6.71 -10.07
CA GLY A 465 17.56 7.69 -9.05
C GLY A 465 17.80 9.10 -9.62
N GLU A 466 17.59 9.31 -10.91
CA GLU A 466 17.82 10.59 -11.59
C GLU A 466 16.70 11.58 -11.27
N THR A 467 17.08 12.82 -10.95
CA THR A 467 16.13 13.94 -10.84
C THR A 467 15.87 14.51 -12.24
N VAL A 468 14.67 14.32 -12.77
CA VAL A 468 14.26 14.75 -14.13
C VAL A 468 13.64 16.14 -14.13
N GLY A 469 13.30 16.67 -12.96
CA GLY A 469 12.82 18.04 -12.77
C GLY A 469 13.09 18.50 -11.34
N ALA A 470 13.57 19.72 -11.19
CA ALA A 470 13.70 20.36 -9.88
C ALA A 470 13.56 21.87 -9.96
N VAL A 471 12.92 22.47 -8.94
CA VAL A 471 12.96 23.91 -8.69
C VAL A 471 13.37 24.14 -7.24
N TYR A 472 14.37 25.00 -7.05
CA TYR A 472 14.81 25.42 -5.72
C TYR A 472 14.04 26.66 -5.29
N VAL A 473 13.53 26.61 -4.07
CA VAL A 473 12.56 27.58 -3.55
C VAL A 473 12.93 27.98 -2.14
N SER A 474 12.67 29.23 -1.78
CA SER A 474 12.83 29.74 -0.41
C SER A 474 11.79 30.82 -0.02
N PRO A 475 10.51 30.74 -0.47
CA PRO A 475 9.52 31.75 -0.15
C PRO A 475 9.11 31.67 1.33
N THR A 476 8.98 32.79 2.02
CA THR A 476 8.47 32.81 3.40
C THR A 476 6.94 32.89 3.48
N THR A 477 6.28 33.18 2.36
CA THR A 477 4.83 33.20 2.17
C THR A 477 4.41 32.12 1.18
N TRP A 478 3.17 31.62 1.29
CA TRP A 478 2.64 30.65 0.32
C TRP A 478 2.75 31.19 -1.10
N THR A 479 3.52 30.49 -1.92
CA THR A 479 3.81 30.87 -3.30
C THR A 479 3.63 29.65 -4.19
N THR A 480 2.93 29.81 -5.30
CA THR A 480 2.74 28.74 -6.28
C THR A 480 3.95 28.65 -7.20
N TYR A 481 4.44 27.43 -7.40
CA TYR A 481 5.49 27.12 -8.37
C TYR A 481 4.98 26.13 -9.39
N ASP A 482 5.44 26.30 -10.62
CA ASP A 482 5.23 25.41 -11.74
C ASP A 482 6.57 24.78 -12.12
N LEU A 483 6.62 23.46 -12.15
CA LEU A 483 7.78 22.64 -12.47
C LEU A 483 7.48 21.77 -13.70
N PRO A 484 7.82 22.24 -14.91
CA PRO A 484 7.81 21.41 -16.12
C PRO A 484 8.87 20.31 -16.05
N PHE A 485 8.56 19.12 -16.57
CA PHE A 485 9.52 18.02 -16.69
C PHE A 485 9.13 17.02 -17.78
N THR A 486 10.11 16.33 -18.33
CA THR A 486 9.90 15.23 -19.29
C THR A 486 10.36 13.92 -18.68
N THR A 487 9.52 12.91 -18.75
CA THR A 487 9.87 11.57 -18.28
C THR A 487 10.90 10.90 -19.19
N THR A 488 11.69 9.98 -18.64
CA THR A 488 12.67 9.18 -19.39
C THR A 488 12.04 7.91 -19.93
N SER A 489 12.82 7.08 -20.64
CA SER A 489 12.43 5.72 -21.02
C SER A 489 12.89 4.63 -20.05
N ALA A 490 13.45 4.97 -18.88
CA ALA A 490 13.99 3.98 -17.95
C ALA A 490 12.88 3.18 -17.26
N CYS A 491 11.88 3.88 -16.71
CA CYS A 491 10.65 3.29 -16.20
C CYS A 491 9.58 4.36 -16.00
N SER A 492 8.37 3.91 -15.66
CA SER A 492 7.21 4.76 -15.44
C SER A 492 7.00 5.21 -14.00
N GLU A 493 7.88 4.85 -13.06
CA GLU A 493 7.71 5.19 -11.64
C GLU A 493 8.50 6.46 -11.29
N TYR A 494 7.78 7.48 -10.80
CA TYR A 494 8.36 8.76 -10.40
C TYR A 494 7.99 9.09 -8.95
N ARG A 495 8.89 9.76 -8.21
CA ARG A 495 8.57 10.44 -6.95
C ARG A 495 8.40 11.92 -7.24
N ILE A 496 7.30 12.49 -6.78
CA ILE A 496 7.01 13.91 -6.85
C ILE A 496 6.86 14.43 -5.42
N GLY A 497 7.61 15.45 -5.05
CA GLY A 497 7.58 15.94 -3.66
C GLY A 497 8.55 17.07 -3.36
N ILE A 498 8.84 17.22 -2.08
CA ILE A 498 9.77 18.21 -1.54
C ILE A 498 10.86 17.59 -0.68
N ASP A 499 12.05 18.17 -0.75
CA ASP A 499 13.19 17.86 0.10
C ASP A 499 14.02 19.15 0.42
N PRO A 500 15.02 19.08 1.30
CA PRO A 500 15.89 20.21 1.64
C PRO A 500 16.75 20.77 0.50
N GLY A 501 16.83 20.08 -0.64
CA GLY A 501 17.84 20.34 -1.65
C GLY A 501 19.25 20.22 -1.05
N SER A 502 19.97 21.33 -0.99
CA SER A 502 21.29 21.43 -0.38
C SER A 502 21.28 22.00 1.04
N SER A 503 20.13 22.42 1.56
CA SER A 503 20.04 23.02 2.89
C SER A 503 20.18 22.00 4.01
N THR A 504 20.87 22.38 5.08
CA THR A 504 21.01 21.58 6.32
C THR A 504 20.25 22.19 7.50
N ARG A 505 19.37 23.16 7.25
CA ARG A 505 18.49 23.74 8.28
C ARG A 505 17.18 24.25 7.69
N GLY A 506 16.20 24.51 8.55
CA GLY A 506 14.93 25.10 8.15
C GLY A 506 13.79 24.10 8.05
N TRP A 507 12.70 24.56 7.44
CA TRP A 507 11.48 23.79 7.20
C TRP A 507 10.82 24.22 5.89
N THR A 508 10.03 23.32 5.30
CA THR A 508 9.23 23.55 4.08
C THR A 508 7.88 22.88 4.20
N ARG A 509 6.86 23.55 3.66
CA ARG A 509 5.47 23.11 3.58
C ARG A 509 5.05 23.05 2.12
N ILE A 510 4.21 22.06 1.79
CA ILE A 510 3.64 21.84 0.47
C ILE A 510 2.13 21.62 0.59
N ASP A 511 1.38 22.19 -0.34
CA ASP A 511 -0.08 22.17 -0.38
C ASP A 511 -0.57 22.31 -1.85
N ASP A 512 -1.83 21.97 -2.10
CA ASP A 512 -2.53 22.05 -3.39
C ASP A 512 -1.66 21.54 -4.57
N VAL A 513 -1.22 20.28 -4.52
CA VAL A 513 -0.30 19.70 -5.52
C VAL A 513 -1.06 19.18 -6.74
N GLU A 514 -0.81 19.76 -7.90
CA GLU A 514 -1.43 19.36 -9.16
C GLU A 514 -0.38 18.71 -10.07
N LEU A 515 -0.68 17.54 -10.60
CA LEU A 515 0.08 16.91 -11.68
C LEU A 515 -0.69 17.07 -13.00
N HIS A 516 -0.15 17.90 -13.89
CA HIS A 516 -0.73 18.17 -15.20
C HIS A 516 -0.04 17.35 -16.28
N GLY A 517 -0.85 16.72 -17.13
CA GLY A 517 -0.41 15.97 -18.29
C GLY A 517 -1.02 14.57 -18.37
N PRO A 518 -0.63 13.78 -19.38
CA PRO A 518 0.44 14.08 -20.32
C PRO A 518 0.12 15.22 -21.29
N GLN A 519 1.13 16.00 -21.61
CA GLN A 519 1.10 17.07 -22.61
C GLN A 519 2.03 16.69 -23.76
N ILE A 520 1.64 17.03 -24.98
CA ILE A 520 2.51 17.02 -26.16
C ILE A 520 2.87 18.47 -26.44
N ASP A 521 4.06 18.84 -26.01
CA ASP A 521 4.66 20.18 -26.11
C ASP A 521 5.06 20.54 -27.55
N ASP A 522 5.21 21.81 -27.89
CA ASP A 522 5.59 22.25 -29.24
C ASP A 522 7.00 21.79 -29.66
N GLY A 523 7.88 21.53 -28.70
CA GLY A 523 9.17 20.87 -28.91
C GLY A 523 9.11 19.34 -29.05
N ASP A 524 7.93 18.71 -28.90
CA ASP A 524 7.81 17.25 -28.85
C ASP A 524 7.98 16.62 -30.24
N PRO A 525 8.83 15.58 -30.39
CA PRO A 525 9.10 14.94 -31.68
C PRO A 525 7.90 14.20 -32.28
N ARG A 526 6.81 14.02 -31.52
CA ARG A 526 5.53 13.48 -32.03
C ARG A 526 4.79 14.48 -32.90
N ILE A 527 5.16 15.76 -32.88
CA ILE A 527 4.57 16.78 -33.75
C ILE A 527 5.31 16.81 -35.08
N ALA A 528 4.59 16.50 -36.16
CA ALA A 528 5.07 16.66 -37.51
C ALA A 528 4.67 18.04 -38.06
N TRP A 529 5.66 18.92 -38.20
CA TRP A 529 5.50 20.26 -38.75
C TRP A 529 5.61 20.23 -40.28
N GLY A 530 4.76 20.99 -40.96
CA GLY A 530 4.81 21.21 -42.41
C GLY A 530 4.65 22.70 -42.73
N GLY A 531 5.41 23.21 -43.71
CA GLY A 531 5.48 24.65 -43.97
C GLY A 531 6.39 25.38 -42.97
N SER A 532 6.29 26.72 -42.94
CA SER A 532 7.12 27.56 -42.08
C SER A 532 6.42 27.85 -40.76
N TRP A 533 7.05 27.44 -39.66
CA TRP A 533 6.66 27.76 -38.29
C TRP A 533 7.84 28.43 -37.59
N HIS A 534 7.55 29.38 -36.70
CA HIS A 534 8.54 30.13 -35.94
C HIS A 534 8.28 29.95 -34.45
N GLU A 535 9.33 29.65 -33.69
CA GLU A 535 9.27 29.53 -32.23
C GLU A 535 9.25 30.93 -31.59
N TYR A 536 8.41 31.11 -30.58
CA TYR A 536 8.38 32.29 -29.73
C TYR A 536 8.43 31.88 -28.27
N ALA A 537 9.17 32.64 -27.46
CA ALA A 537 9.28 32.41 -26.03
C ALA A 537 8.23 33.24 -25.27
N ASP A 538 7.44 32.58 -24.42
CA ASP A 538 6.50 33.21 -23.49
C ASP A 538 6.38 32.33 -22.23
N ALA A 539 6.63 32.90 -21.05
CA ALA A 539 6.58 32.17 -19.79
C ALA A 539 5.18 31.66 -19.40
N ALA A 540 4.12 32.14 -20.08
CA ALA A 540 2.76 31.64 -19.89
C ALA A 540 2.49 30.30 -20.61
N ASP A 541 3.33 29.94 -21.58
CA ASP A 541 3.18 28.72 -22.37
C ASP A 541 3.74 27.49 -21.66
N PHE A 542 3.30 26.31 -22.09
CA PHE A 542 3.86 25.07 -21.60
C PHE A 542 5.32 24.97 -22.05
N PHE A 543 6.22 24.71 -21.09
CA PHE A 543 7.69 24.73 -21.30
C PHE A 543 8.28 26.07 -21.79
N GLY A 544 7.47 27.13 -21.86
CA GLY A 544 7.91 28.49 -22.09
C GLY A 544 8.04 28.89 -23.57
N THR A 545 7.59 28.04 -24.50
CA THR A 545 7.62 28.30 -25.95
C THR A 545 6.30 27.93 -26.61
N HIS A 546 6.08 28.49 -27.80
CA HIS A 546 5.08 28.00 -28.74
C HIS A 546 5.56 28.21 -30.17
N MET A 547 4.98 27.46 -31.11
CA MET A 547 5.24 27.63 -32.53
C MET A 547 4.10 28.41 -33.19
N THR A 548 4.43 29.41 -34.00
CA THR A 548 3.46 30.22 -34.76
C THR A 548 3.67 30.10 -36.27
N ALA A 549 2.58 30.08 -37.04
CA ALA A 549 2.58 30.21 -38.48
C ALA A 549 1.48 31.18 -38.95
N SER A 550 1.80 32.02 -39.94
CA SER A 550 0.83 32.84 -40.69
C SER A 550 0.73 32.41 -42.17
N THR A 551 1.66 31.57 -42.65
CA THR A 551 1.63 31.13 -44.05
C THR A 551 0.49 30.15 -44.30
N ALA A 552 -0.40 30.49 -45.24
CA ALA A 552 -1.48 29.62 -45.66
C ALA A 552 -0.95 28.23 -46.06
N GLY A 553 -1.57 27.19 -45.51
CA GLY A 553 -1.21 25.80 -45.78
C GLY A 553 -0.17 25.20 -44.84
N ALA A 554 0.48 25.98 -43.96
CA ALA A 554 1.35 25.45 -42.91
C ALA A 554 0.56 24.52 -41.97
N THR A 555 1.13 23.38 -41.61
CA THR A 555 0.45 22.34 -40.82
C THR A 555 1.23 21.92 -39.59
N ALA A 556 0.51 21.51 -38.55
CA ALA A 556 1.05 20.74 -37.43
C ALA A 556 0.21 19.46 -37.28
N THR A 557 0.85 18.29 -37.26
CA THR A 557 0.17 17.01 -37.06
C THR A 557 0.65 16.37 -35.77
N VAL A 558 -0.27 16.17 -34.83
CA VAL A 558 0.00 15.68 -33.47
C VAL A 558 -0.64 14.31 -33.30
N ARG A 559 0.17 13.30 -32.94
CA ARG A 559 -0.32 11.95 -32.65
C ARG A 559 -0.36 11.68 -31.15
N PHE A 560 -1.49 11.21 -30.64
CA PHE A 560 -1.68 10.91 -29.21
C PHE A 560 -2.41 9.58 -28.98
N PHE A 561 -2.31 9.03 -27.77
CA PHE A 561 -3.08 7.86 -27.32
C PHE A 561 -3.94 8.27 -26.12
N GLY A 562 -5.24 8.00 -26.09
CA GLY A 562 -6.10 8.41 -24.97
C GLY A 562 -7.58 8.39 -25.32
N THR A 563 -8.43 9.01 -24.50
CA THR A 563 -9.86 9.20 -24.76
C THR A 563 -10.26 10.66 -24.95
N ALA A 564 -9.38 11.63 -24.76
CA ALA A 564 -9.64 13.02 -25.12
C ALA A 564 -8.34 13.81 -25.27
N ALA A 565 -8.38 14.90 -26.02
CA ALA A 565 -7.29 15.87 -26.10
C ALA A 565 -7.82 17.31 -26.21
N THR A 566 -7.04 18.26 -25.69
CA THR A 566 -7.29 19.69 -25.76
C THR A 566 -6.07 20.39 -26.32
N TRP A 567 -6.22 21.05 -27.47
CA TRP A 567 -5.21 21.90 -28.06
C TRP A 567 -5.15 23.24 -27.30
N ARG A 568 -3.98 23.55 -26.77
CA ARG A 568 -3.65 24.78 -26.07
C ARG A 568 -2.78 25.68 -26.95
N SER A 569 -3.04 26.97 -26.89
CA SER A 569 -2.35 27.96 -27.70
C SER A 569 -2.59 29.38 -27.22
N MET A 570 -1.71 30.30 -27.62
CA MET A 570 -1.97 31.74 -27.58
C MET A 570 -3.16 32.09 -28.48
N ALA A 571 -4.11 32.84 -27.91
CA ALA A 571 -5.22 33.47 -28.61
C ALA A 571 -5.18 34.97 -28.32
N GLY A 572 -5.53 35.83 -29.29
CA GLY A 572 -5.27 37.27 -29.16
C GLY A 572 -5.73 38.14 -30.33
N PRO A 573 -5.48 39.46 -30.29
CA PRO A 573 -6.11 40.43 -31.20
C PRO A 573 -5.63 40.35 -32.66
N ASN A 574 -4.52 39.68 -32.92
CA ASN A 574 -3.90 39.53 -34.23
C ASN A 574 -3.80 38.06 -34.67
N MET A 575 -4.59 37.16 -34.06
CA MET A 575 -4.55 35.74 -34.35
C MET A 575 -5.56 35.34 -35.44
N GLY A 576 -5.23 34.29 -36.20
CA GLY A 576 -5.92 33.91 -37.43
C GLY A 576 -6.83 32.69 -37.31
N LEU A 577 -7.16 32.15 -38.48
CA LEU A 577 -8.02 30.99 -38.66
C LEU A 577 -7.20 29.74 -38.96
N ALA A 578 -7.56 28.62 -38.34
CA ALA A 578 -6.97 27.31 -38.62
C ALA A 578 -8.04 26.26 -38.91
N ASN A 579 -7.82 25.43 -39.93
CA ASN A 579 -8.62 24.22 -40.15
C ASN A 579 -8.10 23.08 -39.26
N VAL A 580 -9.02 22.33 -38.68
CA VAL A 580 -8.70 21.19 -37.80
C VAL A 580 -9.28 19.91 -38.35
N TRP A 581 -8.51 18.83 -38.28
CA TRP A 581 -8.95 17.47 -38.53
C TRP A 581 -8.63 16.60 -37.31
N LEU A 582 -9.52 15.64 -37.04
CA LEU A 582 -9.32 14.58 -36.07
C LEU A 582 -9.49 13.24 -36.79
N ASP A 583 -8.45 12.42 -36.78
CA ASP A 583 -8.41 11.11 -37.45
C ASP A 583 -8.79 11.19 -38.94
N GLY A 584 -8.32 12.25 -39.60
CA GLY A 584 -8.59 12.53 -41.02
C GLY A 584 -9.96 13.16 -41.30
N VAL A 585 -10.84 13.26 -40.30
CA VAL A 585 -12.16 13.87 -40.43
C VAL A 585 -12.10 15.36 -40.09
N SER A 586 -12.57 16.22 -40.99
CA SER A 586 -12.62 17.67 -40.75
C SER A 586 -13.52 18.01 -39.56
N ARG A 587 -13.03 18.91 -38.71
CA ARG A 587 -13.71 19.45 -37.53
C ARG A 587 -14.03 20.94 -37.67
N GLY A 588 -13.86 21.47 -38.87
CA GLY A 588 -14.13 22.87 -39.20
C GLY A 588 -12.95 23.79 -38.92
N THR A 589 -13.27 25.07 -38.78
CA THR A 589 -12.31 26.16 -38.60
C THR A 589 -12.37 26.69 -37.18
N ILE A 590 -11.20 26.95 -36.60
CA ILE A 590 -11.02 27.59 -35.29
C ILE A 590 -10.52 29.00 -35.52
N ASP A 591 -11.16 29.97 -34.87
CA ASP A 591 -10.72 31.37 -34.81
C ASP A 591 -9.98 31.62 -33.50
N PHE A 592 -8.74 32.07 -33.61
CA PHE A 592 -7.86 32.35 -32.48
C PHE A 592 -8.04 33.78 -31.94
N TYR A 593 -8.92 34.57 -32.55
CA TYR A 593 -9.16 35.94 -32.13
C TYR A 593 -9.69 36.03 -30.69
N ARG A 594 -9.04 36.89 -29.90
CA ARG A 594 -9.55 37.41 -28.63
C ARG A 594 -9.20 38.89 -28.51
N ALA A 595 -10.01 39.66 -27.79
CA ALA A 595 -9.74 41.07 -27.54
C ALA A 595 -8.44 41.34 -26.73
N SER A 596 -7.91 40.31 -26.05
CA SER A 596 -6.65 40.35 -25.30
C SER A 596 -5.91 39.04 -25.45
N TYR A 597 -4.58 39.08 -25.40
CA TYR A 597 -3.74 37.87 -25.43
C TYR A 597 -4.00 36.98 -24.22
N ALA A 598 -4.08 35.68 -24.45
CA ALA A 598 -4.11 34.65 -23.42
C ALA A 598 -3.76 33.28 -23.99
N THR A 599 -2.92 32.52 -23.30
CA THR A 599 -2.69 31.10 -23.57
C THR A 599 -3.83 30.28 -22.97
N THR A 600 -4.58 29.56 -23.81
CA THR A 600 -5.81 28.85 -23.41
C THR A 600 -6.05 27.60 -24.25
N GLY A 601 -6.97 26.73 -23.81
CA GLY A 601 -7.53 25.70 -24.67
C GLY A 601 -8.37 26.35 -25.78
N VAL A 602 -7.95 26.18 -27.04
CA VAL A 602 -8.60 26.76 -28.23
C VAL A 602 -9.52 25.76 -28.93
N TRP A 603 -9.29 24.46 -28.73
CA TRP A 603 -10.12 23.40 -29.29
C TRP A 603 -9.98 22.09 -28.49
N SER A 604 -11.04 21.28 -28.47
CA SER A 604 -11.06 19.97 -27.82
C SER A 604 -11.64 18.91 -28.75
N THR A 605 -11.11 17.68 -28.65
CA THR A 605 -11.65 16.51 -29.36
C THR A 605 -13.02 16.07 -28.84
N GLY A 606 -13.40 16.49 -27.62
CA GLY A 606 -14.42 15.80 -26.84
C GLY A 606 -13.97 14.38 -26.45
N THR A 607 -14.93 13.54 -26.05
CA THR A 607 -14.67 12.14 -25.68
C THR A 607 -14.52 11.25 -26.92
N LEU A 608 -13.50 10.41 -26.88
CA LEU A 608 -13.11 9.44 -27.90
C LEU A 608 -13.06 8.03 -27.28
N THR A 609 -13.14 7.02 -28.14
CA THR A 609 -12.77 5.65 -27.78
C THR A 609 -11.30 5.60 -27.40
N ARG A 610 -10.93 4.88 -26.34
CA ARG A 610 -9.52 4.69 -25.97
C ARG A 610 -8.71 4.12 -27.13
N GLY A 611 -7.72 4.86 -27.63
CA GLY A 611 -6.89 4.40 -28.73
C GLY A 611 -5.90 5.46 -29.22
N TRP A 612 -5.22 5.14 -30.32
CA TRP A 612 -4.37 6.11 -31.04
C TRP A 612 -5.21 7.04 -31.90
N HIS A 613 -4.94 8.33 -31.81
CA HIS A 613 -5.63 9.41 -32.54
C HIS A 613 -4.62 10.40 -33.12
N THR A 614 -5.07 11.19 -34.09
CA THR A 614 -4.27 12.22 -34.76
C THR A 614 -5.05 13.52 -34.91
N ILE A 615 -4.51 14.63 -34.38
CA ILE A 615 -4.98 15.99 -34.63
C ILE A 615 -4.11 16.55 -35.76
N ARG A 616 -4.72 17.12 -36.79
CA ARG A 616 -4.01 17.92 -37.78
C ARG A 616 -4.58 19.33 -37.78
N VAL A 617 -3.68 20.30 -37.70
CA VAL A 617 -3.96 21.74 -37.79
C VAL A 617 -3.40 22.24 -39.11
N GLN A 618 -4.11 23.16 -39.78
CA GLN A 618 -3.61 23.89 -40.93
C GLN A 618 -3.95 25.37 -40.84
N ALA A 619 -2.94 26.23 -40.88
CA ALA A 619 -3.13 27.68 -40.95
C ALA A 619 -3.78 28.08 -42.28
N GLN A 620 -4.77 28.97 -42.23
CA GLN A 620 -5.44 29.46 -43.43
C GLN A 620 -4.71 30.64 -44.10
N GLY A 621 -3.81 31.33 -43.38
CA GLY A 621 -3.30 32.64 -43.80
C GLY A 621 -4.42 33.67 -43.97
N ALA A 622 -5.42 33.57 -43.08
CA ALA A 622 -6.62 34.40 -43.06
C ALA A 622 -7.04 34.64 -41.61
N HIS A 623 -7.84 35.67 -41.39
CA HIS A 623 -8.32 36.07 -40.07
C HIS A 623 -9.75 36.61 -40.13
N SER A 624 -10.44 36.62 -38.99
CA SER A 624 -11.77 37.22 -38.90
C SER A 624 -11.69 38.75 -38.96
N SER A 625 -12.81 39.41 -39.26
CA SER A 625 -12.89 40.87 -39.36
C SER A 625 -12.56 41.60 -38.05
N SER A 626 -12.60 40.90 -36.92
CA SER A 626 -12.26 41.46 -35.61
C SER A 626 -10.76 41.36 -35.30
N SER A 627 -10.03 40.50 -36.02
CA SER A 627 -8.59 40.30 -35.83
C SER A 627 -7.75 41.20 -36.72
N ALA A 628 -6.58 41.58 -36.24
CA ALA A 628 -5.59 42.42 -36.94
C ALA A 628 -4.50 41.60 -37.67
N GLY A 629 -4.56 40.27 -37.63
CA GLY A 629 -3.55 39.40 -38.21
C GLY A 629 -3.99 37.94 -38.28
N ASP A 630 -3.20 37.10 -38.92
CA ASP A 630 -3.52 35.73 -39.31
C ASP A 630 -2.67 34.65 -38.61
N TYR A 631 -2.05 34.99 -37.49
CA TYR A 631 -1.17 34.09 -36.76
C TYR A 631 -1.96 32.92 -36.14
N VAL A 632 -1.55 31.70 -36.47
CA VAL A 632 -1.99 30.47 -35.81
C VAL A 632 -0.85 29.97 -34.95
N SER A 633 -1.14 29.66 -33.69
CA SER A 633 -0.14 29.20 -32.73
C SER A 633 -0.44 27.77 -32.28
N LEU A 634 0.58 27.02 -31.88
CA LEU A 634 0.46 25.78 -31.12
C LEU A 634 1.48 25.80 -29.99
N ASP A 635 0.98 25.74 -28.76
CA ASP A 635 1.75 25.61 -27.51
C ASP A 635 1.80 24.12 -27.15
N SER A 636 0.66 23.51 -26.80
CA SER A 636 0.65 22.11 -26.42
C SER A 636 -0.66 21.39 -26.74
N VAL A 637 -0.65 20.06 -26.63
CA VAL A 637 -1.85 19.23 -26.64
C VAL A 637 -1.94 18.45 -25.33
N ALA A 638 -2.90 18.81 -24.49
CA ALA A 638 -3.20 18.12 -23.23
C ALA A 638 -4.04 16.88 -23.51
N VAL A 639 -3.65 15.70 -23.00
CA VAL A 639 -4.33 14.42 -23.30
C VAL A 639 -4.88 13.79 -22.02
N SER A 640 -6.06 13.17 -22.10
CA SER A 640 -6.75 12.53 -20.97
C SER A 640 -7.20 11.10 -21.27
N GLY A 641 -7.55 10.34 -20.22
CA GLY A 641 -8.22 9.05 -20.29
C GLY A 641 -7.34 7.87 -20.67
N TYR A 642 -6.20 7.80 -19.98
CA TYR A 642 -5.27 6.69 -20.05
C TYR A 642 -5.70 5.49 -19.19
#